data_AF-A0A1E7ITM9-F1
#
_entry.id   AF-A0A1E7ITM9-F1
#
_cell.length_a   1.000
_cell.length_b   1.000
_cell.length_c   1.000
_cell.angle_alpha   90.00
_cell.angle_beta   90.00
_cell.angle_gamma   90.00
#
_symmetry.space_group_name_H-M   'P 1'
#
loop_
_entity.id
_entity.type
_entity.pdbx_description
1 polymer ?
#
loop_
_entity_poly.entity_id
_entity_poly.type
_entity_poly.pdbx_seq_one_letter_code
_entity_poly.pdbx_strand_id
1 'polypeptide(L)'
;MILRSLELKHFGKFGERSFDFRRGFNLVIGSNESGKSTMMEAIPAALFGLRDKDRYKSWGRQGSCEAALALENGGCTVRIERELISDRVQLIERDDLYQVLYQFDGKAAPQGRSSERAEYLDQLNRLLAVADEDIFRSSLFFGQGDLELADRNGLTTRLKALLSGFVEVDYDRVLTSLSDDYFNITRKNPWGKDKTRPRQLDELSERIEVLQQRWFAAEQGLKELASLREQIAELSESMEKNRADQISGERYLDWVRKQWQLEEKEGSLRKDYGRIHRESGKVEELEKRRADLENELVKTGLPREMPEELPPLLSEGESIRKDMVTLQAETSALQQELAQQANPARKRPALITVAAVLISLLAGLFGGAFKLPLWGLAGLVTAAFWGLHLWRCFNLGGQRKDLQEQLQIVERRRDEARDRRIDLSNRLEVRGLSTSPVELVRMQKNLESHQHLLGQIREVESALQVLDNSEHLSEEKDHLTRELAVLGERMEQDKPLRQEELLSAEELPQAEEQLQQLRETIRQNEQQLLDLTRREAALQGELSNLQQIEEEGEQLKEREAALLQQRDALAVAYQLLSEAVDEFRRTYLERFAAEIGRYLGLLTAGRYQKVRLADDFSLSLPGRGKDWRPVESYSRGTNDAVYFAVRLALTRQLANGMPLPLLLDDPLVNLDQQRLAEALNVLERLSREHQIILFSHDERLLKRATRDRWNVVTLDDQGRSTATVAQEGRNDGKQLSFL
;
A
#
# COMPACT_ATOMS: atom_id res chain seq x y z
N MET A 1 -12.85 90.28 -11.72
CA MET A 1 -13.93 90.52 -10.75
C MET A 1 -13.65 91.77 -9.93
N ILE A 2 -14.61 92.70 -9.86
CA ILE A 2 -14.51 93.98 -9.14
C ILE A 2 -15.66 94.05 -8.14
N LEU A 3 -15.37 94.31 -6.86
CA LEU A 3 -16.37 94.66 -5.86
C LEU A 3 -16.85 96.08 -6.11
N ARG A 4 -18.16 96.27 -6.31
CA ARG A 4 -18.79 97.57 -6.56
C ARG A 4 -19.44 98.13 -5.32
N SER A 5 -20.17 97.32 -4.57
CA SER A 5 -20.77 97.75 -3.31
C SER A 5 -20.81 96.64 -2.27
N LEU A 6 -20.81 97.07 -1.01
CA LEU A 6 -21.07 96.25 0.17
C LEU A 6 -22.20 96.90 0.97
N GLU A 7 -23.32 96.20 1.08
CA GLU A 7 -24.49 96.62 1.86
C GLU A 7 -24.59 95.75 3.12
N LEU A 8 -24.69 96.39 4.28
CA LEU A 8 -24.78 95.73 5.58
C LEU A 8 -26.05 96.14 6.30
N LYS A 9 -26.79 95.15 6.83
CA LYS A 9 -27.91 95.35 7.75
C LYS A 9 -27.68 94.55 9.02
N HIS A 10 -27.71 95.25 10.17
CA HIS A 10 -27.56 94.67 11.51
C HIS A 10 -26.30 93.79 11.69
N PHE A 11 -25.20 94.13 11.02
CA PHE A 11 -23.93 93.37 11.06
C PHE A 11 -22.89 94.07 11.95
N GLY A 12 -22.56 93.46 13.09
CA GLY A 12 -21.60 94.00 14.06
C GLY A 12 -21.98 95.40 14.54
N LYS A 13 -21.09 96.38 14.30
CA LYS A 13 -21.31 97.80 14.65
C LYS A 13 -22.25 98.52 13.67
N PHE A 14 -22.40 98.02 12.44
CA PHE A 14 -23.18 98.67 11.40
C PHE A 14 -24.68 98.39 11.57
N GLY A 15 -25.50 99.45 11.45
CA GLY A 15 -26.96 99.38 11.41
C GLY A 15 -27.39 99.04 9.99
N GLU A 16 -27.74 100.05 9.22
CA GLU A 16 -27.85 99.94 7.76
C GLU A 16 -26.81 100.87 7.13
N ARG A 17 -25.84 100.32 6.39
CA ARG A 17 -24.84 101.10 5.66
C ARG A 17 -24.53 100.44 4.32
N SER A 18 -24.28 101.27 3.31
CA SER A 18 -23.75 100.85 2.01
C SER A 18 -22.42 101.54 1.74
N PHE A 19 -21.47 100.81 1.18
CA PHE A 19 -20.14 101.29 0.82
C PHE A 19 -19.86 101.01 -0.65
N ASP A 20 -19.46 102.04 -1.40
CA ASP A 20 -19.14 101.92 -2.82
C ASP A 20 -17.63 101.89 -3.07
N PHE A 21 -17.22 101.00 -3.97
CA PHE A 21 -15.84 100.83 -4.39
C PHE A 21 -15.69 101.03 -5.89
N ARG A 22 -14.50 101.48 -6.29
CA ARG A 22 -14.13 101.71 -7.69
C ARG A 22 -13.08 100.69 -8.13
N ARG A 23 -12.96 100.51 -9.45
CA ARG A 23 -11.82 99.82 -10.05
C ARG A 23 -10.52 100.54 -9.65
N GLY A 24 -9.43 99.80 -9.51
CA GLY A 24 -8.14 100.33 -9.07
C GLY A 24 -8.02 100.38 -7.55
N PHE A 25 -7.46 101.46 -7.02
CA PHE A 25 -7.07 101.58 -5.62
C PHE A 25 -8.16 102.27 -4.78
N ASN A 26 -8.60 101.60 -3.72
CA ASN A 26 -9.56 102.08 -2.72
C ASN A 26 -8.87 102.15 -1.35
N LEU A 27 -8.97 103.30 -0.68
CA LEU A 27 -8.49 103.51 0.69
C LEU A 27 -9.71 103.62 1.60
N VAL A 28 -9.91 102.63 2.47
CA VAL A 28 -10.89 102.68 3.55
C VAL A 28 -10.20 103.22 4.78
N ILE A 29 -10.59 104.42 5.21
CA ILE A 29 -10.00 105.09 6.36
C ILE A 29 -11.01 105.26 7.50
N GLY A 30 -10.52 105.06 8.72
CA GLY A 30 -11.27 105.38 9.93
C GLY A 30 -10.40 105.23 11.16
N SER A 31 -10.84 105.85 12.25
CA SER A 31 -10.24 105.70 13.58
C SER A 31 -10.21 104.24 14.05
N ASN A 32 -9.46 103.93 15.11
CA ASN A 32 -9.57 102.61 15.75
C ASN A 32 -11.00 102.42 16.24
N GLU A 33 -11.52 101.19 16.15
CA GLU A 33 -12.91 100.85 16.51
C GLU A 33 -14.01 101.49 15.62
N SER A 34 -13.65 102.18 14.52
CA SER A 34 -14.62 102.73 13.54
C SER A 34 -15.41 101.64 12.79
N GLY A 35 -14.96 100.38 12.84
CA GLY A 35 -15.61 99.24 12.18
C GLY A 35 -14.86 98.70 10.95
N LYS A 36 -13.58 99.10 10.71
CA LYS A 36 -12.73 98.59 9.60
C LYS A 36 -12.73 97.06 9.52
N SER A 37 -12.32 96.39 10.60
CA SER A 37 -12.26 94.92 10.63
C SER A 37 -13.66 94.29 10.51
N THR A 38 -14.71 94.94 11.03
CA THR A 38 -16.09 94.49 10.82
C THR A 38 -16.49 94.56 9.35
N MET A 39 -16.15 95.63 8.64
CA MET A 39 -16.43 95.79 7.20
C MET A 39 -15.65 94.77 6.36
N MET A 40 -14.38 94.54 6.70
CA MET A 40 -13.54 93.53 6.06
C MET A 40 -14.14 92.12 6.23
N GLU A 41 -14.55 91.76 7.45
CA GLU A 41 -15.15 90.46 7.77
C GLU A 41 -16.54 90.24 7.17
N ALA A 42 -17.23 91.31 6.76
CA ALA A 42 -18.52 91.17 6.10
C ALA A 42 -18.44 90.60 4.69
N ILE A 43 -17.33 90.80 3.98
CA ILE A 43 -17.12 90.28 2.62
C ILE A 43 -17.06 88.73 2.61
N PRO A 44 -16.18 88.06 3.38
CA PRO A 44 -16.18 86.60 3.43
C PRO A 44 -17.46 86.08 4.10
N ALA A 45 -18.06 86.82 5.04
CA ALA A 45 -19.34 86.45 5.65
C ALA A 45 -20.48 86.40 4.60
N ALA A 46 -20.57 87.38 3.69
CA ALA A 46 -21.55 87.36 2.61
C ALA A 46 -21.32 86.19 1.63
N LEU A 47 -20.05 85.90 1.30
CA LEU A 47 -19.70 84.81 0.38
C LEU A 47 -19.89 83.42 1.01
N PHE A 48 -19.33 83.15 2.18
CA PHE A 48 -19.24 81.81 2.77
C PHE A 48 -20.11 81.59 4.00
N GLY A 49 -20.62 82.66 4.62
CA GLY A 49 -21.37 82.63 5.88
C GLY A 49 -20.49 82.82 7.12
N LEU A 50 -21.12 82.85 8.30
CA LEU A 50 -20.42 83.03 9.59
C LEU A 50 -20.26 81.69 10.32
N ARG A 51 -19.02 81.38 10.72
CA ARG A 51 -18.74 80.25 11.63
C ARG A 51 -19.16 80.55 13.07
N ASP A 52 -18.92 81.79 13.51
CA ASP A 52 -19.35 82.31 14.81
C ASP A 52 -20.40 83.40 14.60
N LYS A 53 -21.67 83.01 14.75
CA LYS A 53 -22.83 83.88 14.54
C LYS A 53 -23.01 84.88 15.69
N ASP A 54 -22.55 84.57 16.89
CA ASP A 54 -22.81 85.40 18.07
C ASP A 54 -21.89 86.62 18.11
N ARG A 55 -20.67 86.50 17.57
CA ARG A 55 -19.70 87.60 17.48
C ARG A 55 -20.18 88.81 16.69
N TYR A 56 -20.99 88.62 15.65
CA TYR A 56 -21.39 89.67 14.71
C TYR A 56 -22.88 90.01 14.75
N LYS A 57 -23.65 89.41 15.67
CA LYS A 57 -25.02 89.86 15.96
C LYS A 57 -24.97 91.27 16.54
N SER A 58 -25.77 92.17 15.97
CA SER A 58 -25.91 93.52 16.53
C SER A 58 -26.57 93.48 17.91
N TRP A 59 -25.94 94.09 18.91
CA TRP A 59 -26.48 94.19 20.27
C TRP A 59 -27.69 95.13 20.28
N GLY A 60 -28.86 94.62 20.68
CA GLY A 60 -30.05 95.43 20.96
C GLY A 60 -30.84 95.95 19.74
N ARG A 61 -30.54 95.49 18.51
CA ARG A 61 -31.35 95.81 17.31
C ARG A 61 -32.14 94.58 16.88
N GLN A 62 -33.44 94.74 16.63
CA GLN A 62 -34.31 93.69 16.09
C GLN A 62 -34.29 93.76 14.55
N GLY A 63 -34.12 92.61 13.88
CA GLY A 63 -34.13 92.51 12.41
C GLY A 63 -33.29 91.33 11.90
N SER A 64 -33.38 91.06 10.60
CA SER A 64 -32.49 90.13 9.90
C SER A 64 -31.08 90.74 9.82
N CYS A 65 -30.07 89.90 10.05
CA CYS A 65 -28.65 90.24 9.89
C CYS A 65 -28.26 89.85 8.48
N GLU A 66 -28.05 90.83 7.60
CA GLU A 66 -27.86 90.64 6.16
C GLU A 66 -26.57 91.32 5.70
N ALA A 67 -25.91 90.67 4.73
CA ALA A 67 -24.82 91.27 3.97
C ALA A 67 -25.04 91.00 2.49
N ALA A 68 -24.92 92.05 1.67
CA ALA A 68 -25.02 91.93 0.22
C ALA A 68 -23.79 92.52 -0.47
N LEU A 69 -23.32 91.82 -1.49
CA LEU A 69 -22.19 92.18 -2.34
C LEU A 69 -22.69 92.38 -3.77
N ALA A 70 -22.26 93.46 -4.41
CA ALA A 70 -22.36 93.60 -5.86
C ALA A 70 -20.96 93.47 -6.47
N LEU A 71 -20.79 92.48 -7.33
CA LEU A 71 -19.55 92.19 -8.04
C LEU A 71 -19.76 92.44 -9.55
N GLU A 72 -18.71 92.82 -10.26
CA GLU A 72 -18.74 93.05 -11.71
C GLU A 72 -17.56 92.37 -12.40
N ASN A 73 -17.83 91.67 -13.51
CA ASN A 73 -16.80 91.06 -14.34
C ASN A 73 -17.24 90.99 -15.80
N GLY A 74 -16.43 91.49 -16.74
CA GLY A 74 -16.59 91.20 -18.17
C GLY A 74 -17.96 91.50 -18.79
N GLY A 75 -18.68 92.53 -18.32
CA GLY A 75 -20.03 92.86 -18.79
C GLY A 75 -21.16 92.08 -18.09
N CYS A 76 -20.84 91.44 -16.96
CA CYS A 76 -21.81 90.80 -16.08
C CYS A 76 -21.74 91.38 -14.67
N THR A 77 -22.89 91.48 -14.02
CA THR A 77 -23.04 91.91 -12.63
C THR A 77 -23.58 90.76 -11.79
N VAL A 78 -22.92 90.46 -10.68
CA VAL A 78 -23.33 89.41 -9.75
C VAL A 78 -23.72 90.07 -8.43
N ARG A 79 -24.95 89.88 -7.97
CA ARG A 79 -25.38 90.26 -6.63
C ARG A 79 -25.49 89.01 -5.76
N ILE A 80 -24.78 89.00 -4.64
CA ILE A 80 -24.85 87.94 -3.62
C ILE A 80 -25.42 88.57 -2.36
N GLU A 81 -26.56 88.09 -1.90
CA GLU A 81 -27.24 88.55 -0.69
C GLU A 81 -27.42 87.38 0.25
N ARG A 82 -26.97 87.53 1.50
CA ARG A 82 -27.01 86.47 2.49
C ARG A 82 -27.63 86.97 3.78
N GLU A 83 -28.59 86.20 4.28
CA GLU A 83 -29.06 86.30 5.65
C GLU A 83 -28.18 85.40 6.54
N LEU A 84 -27.35 86.04 7.37
CA LEU A 84 -26.22 85.40 8.04
C LEU A 84 -26.64 84.48 9.21
N ILE A 85 -27.85 84.65 9.74
CA ILE A 85 -28.38 83.80 10.82
C ILE A 85 -29.01 82.53 10.26
N SER A 86 -29.80 82.64 9.18
CA SER A 86 -30.48 81.50 8.55
C SER A 86 -29.57 80.73 7.57
N ASP A 87 -28.44 81.33 7.17
CA ASP A 87 -27.54 80.87 6.09
C ASP A 87 -28.22 80.80 4.71
N ARG A 88 -29.35 81.49 4.54
CA ARG A 88 -30.01 81.59 3.23
C ARG A 88 -29.24 82.58 2.36
N VAL A 89 -29.00 82.20 1.12
CA VAL A 89 -28.27 82.99 0.12
C VAL A 89 -29.09 83.11 -1.14
N GLN A 90 -29.11 84.31 -1.68
CA GLN A 90 -29.53 84.59 -3.04
C GLN A 90 -28.32 85.07 -3.85
N LEU A 91 -28.05 84.40 -4.96
CA LEU A 91 -27.04 84.82 -5.93
C LEU A 91 -27.75 85.07 -7.26
N ILE A 92 -27.57 86.26 -7.83
CA ILE A 92 -28.16 86.64 -9.12
C ILE A 92 -27.05 87.20 -10.01
N GLU A 93 -26.80 86.54 -11.13
CA GLU A 93 -25.91 87.00 -12.19
C GLU A 93 -26.74 87.61 -13.32
N ARG A 94 -26.35 88.79 -13.79
CA ARG A 94 -26.99 89.51 -14.89
C ARG A 94 -25.97 89.97 -15.92
N ASP A 95 -26.38 90.11 -17.16
CA ASP A 95 -25.57 90.78 -18.20
C ASP A 95 -25.69 92.31 -18.15
N ASP A 96 -25.00 93.01 -19.06
CA ASP A 96 -25.03 94.47 -19.21
C ASP A 96 -26.41 95.04 -19.61
N LEU A 97 -27.34 94.18 -20.07
CA LEU A 97 -28.73 94.54 -20.38
C LEU A 97 -29.68 94.21 -19.21
N TYR A 98 -29.15 93.86 -18.04
CA TYR A 98 -29.88 93.45 -16.84
C TYR A 98 -30.69 92.15 -16.99
N GLN A 99 -30.41 91.32 -18.00
CA GLN A 99 -31.02 89.99 -18.14
C GLN A 99 -30.38 89.02 -17.16
N VAL A 100 -31.20 88.22 -16.47
CA VAL A 100 -30.72 87.22 -15.50
C VAL A 100 -30.12 86.03 -16.25
N LEU A 101 -28.81 85.80 -16.06
CA LEU A 101 -28.06 84.68 -16.62
C LEU A 101 -28.12 83.45 -15.71
N TYR A 102 -28.07 83.68 -14.40
CA TYR A 102 -28.13 82.63 -13.39
C TYR A 102 -28.75 83.17 -12.10
N GLN A 103 -29.53 82.32 -11.43
CA GLN A 103 -30.10 82.63 -10.12
C GLN A 103 -30.06 81.40 -9.23
N PHE A 104 -29.59 81.60 -8.00
CA PHE A 104 -29.62 80.63 -6.91
C PHE A 104 -30.35 81.23 -5.71
N ASP A 105 -31.20 80.43 -5.06
CA ASP A 105 -31.84 80.76 -3.78
C ASP A 105 -31.92 79.49 -2.93
N GLY A 106 -31.14 79.43 -1.85
CA GLY A 106 -31.04 78.22 -1.03
C GLY A 106 -30.22 78.42 0.23
N LYS A 107 -30.04 77.35 1.01
CA LYS A 107 -29.30 77.38 2.28
C LYS A 107 -27.88 76.84 2.10
N ALA A 108 -26.91 77.74 2.24
CA ALA A 108 -25.48 77.43 2.09
C ALA A 108 -24.71 77.68 3.39
N ALA A 109 -24.93 76.83 4.40
CA ALA A 109 -24.25 76.95 5.69
C ALA A 109 -22.73 76.65 5.58
N PRO A 110 -21.84 77.37 6.29
CA PRO A 110 -20.38 77.23 6.15
C PRO A 110 -19.89 75.78 6.34
N GLN A 111 -20.44 75.08 7.33
CA GLN A 111 -20.08 73.70 7.70
C GLN A 111 -21.09 72.66 7.21
N GLY A 112 -22.03 73.04 6.35
CA GLY A 112 -23.06 72.14 5.81
C GLY A 112 -22.50 71.12 4.81
N ARG A 113 -23.29 70.08 4.51
CA ARG A 113 -23.02 69.10 3.44
C ARG A 113 -24.21 68.93 2.49
N SER A 114 -25.12 69.89 2.45
CA SER A 114 -26.31 69.85 1.57
C SER A 114 -25.92 69.94 0.09
N SER A 115 -26.75 69.39 -0.78
CA SER A 115 -26.65 69.56 -2.23
C SER A 115 -26.73 71.04 -2.63
N GLU A 116 -27.62 71.82 -1.99
CA GLU A 116 -27.75 73.27 -2.20
C GLU A 116 -26.43 74.01 -1.93
N ARG A 117 -25.70 73.62 -0.87
CA ARG A 117 -24.38 74.20 -0.58
C ARG A 117 -23.37 73.81 -1.64
N ALA A 118 -23.37 72.55 -2.09
CA ALA A 118 -22.45 72.10 -3.12
C ALA A 118 -22.64 72.87 -4.44
N GLU A 119 -23.90 73.05 -4.86
CA GLU A 119 -24.24 73.88 -6.03
C GLU A 119 -23.77 75.34 -5.86
N TYR A 120 -24.06 75.95 -4.72
CA TYR A 120 -23.62 77.32 -4.44
C TYR A 120 -22.09 77.47 -4.47
N LEU A 121 -21.37 76.52 -3.87
CA LEU A 121 -19.90 76.54 -3.87
C LEU A 121 -19.33 76.32 -5.27
N ASP A 122 -19.96 75.49 -6.10
CA ASP A 122 -19.56 75.32 -7.50
C ASP A 122 -19.71 76.63 -8.28
N GLN A 123 -20.79 77.38 -8.05
CA GLN A 123 -20.97 78.71 -8.65
C GLN A 123 -19.97 79.74 -8.14
N LEU A 124 -19.67 79.75 -6.83
CA LEU A 124 -18.58 80.58 -6.32
C LEU A 124 -17.24 80.21 -6.93
N ASN A 125 -16.97 78.91 -7.12
CA ASN A 125 -15.76 78.43 -7.79
C ASN A 125 -15.68 78.95 -9.23
N ARG A 126 -16.79 78.89 -9.98
CA ARG A 126 -16.88 79.43 -11.34
C ARG A 126 -16.59 80.92 -11.39
N LEU A 127 -17.14 81.69 -10.45
CA LEU A 127 -17.06 83.16 -10.44
C LEU A 127 -15.74 83.69 -9.90
N LEU A 128 -15.17 83.04 -8.88
CA LEU A 128 -14.02 83.54 -8.12
C LEU A 128 -12.79 82.63 -8.20
N ALA A 129 -12.85 81.47 -8.87
CA ALA A 129 -11.82 80.41 -8.88
C ALA A 129 -11.46 79.86 -7.48
N VAL A 130 -12.19 80.26 -6.45
CA VAL A 130 -11.97 79.87 -5.05
C VAL A 130 -13.30 79.66 -4.36
N ALA A 131 -13.59 78.42 -3.99
CA ALA A 131 -14.79 78.03 -3.24
C ALA A 131 -14.55 77.72 -1.76
N ASP A 132 -13.29 77.72 -1.31
CA ASP A 132 -12.92 77.46 0.08
C ASP A 132 -12.58 78.76 0.80
N GLU A 133 -13.22 79.00 1.95
CA GLU A 133 -13.04 80.22 2.75
C GLU A 133 -11.59 80.37 3.26
N ASP A 134 -10.94 79.28 3.68
CA ASP A 134 -9.59 79.34 4.24
C ASP A 134 -8.57 79.68 3.14
N ILE A 135 -8.75 79.14 1.93
CA ILE A 135 -7.94 79.50 0.75
C ILE A 135 -8.22 80.93 0.31
N PHE A 136 -9.49 81.35 0.29
CA PHE A 136 -9.89 82.72 -0.04
C PHE A 136 -9.26 83.74 0.91
N ARG A 137 -9.30 83.47 2.22
CA ARG A 137 -8.69 84.32 3.25
C ARG A 137 -7.17 84.34 3.14
N SER A 138 -6.52 83.19 3.03
CA SER A 138 -5.05 83.12 2.97
C SER A 138 -4.46 83.79 1.72
N SER A 139 -5.25 83.96 0.66
CA SER A 139 -4.80 84.53 -0.61
C SER A 139 -5.22 85.97 -0.86
N LEU A 140 -6.45 86.36 -0.50
CA LEU A 140 -7.01 87.68 -0.82
C LEU A 140 -7.09 88.62 0.40
N PHE A 141 -6.91 88.10 1.62
CA PHE A 141 -6.94 88.89 2.86
C PHE A 141 -5.53 89.06 3.42
N PHE A 142 -5.11 90.31 3.54
CA PHE A 142 -3.79 90.67 4.05
C PHE A 142 -3.94 91.39 5.39
N GLY A 143 -4.09 90.63 6.48
CA GLY A 143 -4.14 91.17 7.85
C GLY A 143 -2.77 91.33 8.51
N GLN A 144 -2.75 91.99 9.68
CA GLN A 144 -1.56 92.24 10.50
C GLN A 144 -1.01 90.93 11.12
N GLY A 145 0.27 90.64 10.86
CA GLY A 145 1.12 89.85 11.76
C GLY A 145 1.08 88.32 11.68
N ASP A 146 0.08 87.67 11.07
CA ASP A 146 0.08 86.20 10.98
C ASP A 146 -0.29 85.67 9.60
N LEU A 147 0.64 84.93 9.01
CA LEU A 147 0.36 83.91 8.01
C LEU A 147 0.38 82.57 8.76
N GLU A 148 -0.71 82.23 9.44
CA GLU A 148 -0.88 80.90 10.03
C GLU A 148 -1.03 79.87 8.88
N LEU A 149 0.09 79.50 8.25
CA LEU A 149 0.18 78.32 7.37
C LEU A 149 0.34 77.02 8.17
N ALA A 150 0.48 77.12 9.50
CA ALA A 150 0.39 75.96 10.38
C ALA A 150 -0.92 75.22 10.07
N ASP A 151 -0.82 73.90 9.87
CA ASP A 151 -1.77 73.00 9.21
C ASP A 151 -3.16 72.88 9.87
N ARG A 152 -3.78 74.00 10.23
CA ARG A 152 -5.17 74.12 10.65
C ARG A 152 -6.01 73.75 9.45
N ASN A 153 -6.71 72.63 9.54
CA ASN A 153 -7.65 72.10 8.55
C ASN A 153 -7.03 71.66 7.21
N GLY A 154 -5.75 71.26 7.14
CA GLY A 154 -5.18 70.73 5.89
C GLY A 154 -5.04 71.77 4.77
N LEU A 155 -4.85 73.05 5.13
CA LEU A 155 -4.63 74.14 4.19
C LEU A 155 -3.38 73.89 3.34
N THR A 156 -2.33 73.33 3.93
CA THR A 156 -1.07 73.03 3.23
C THR A 156 -1.30 72.04 2.09
N THR A 157 -2.00 70.94 2.35
CA THR A 157 -2.37 69.94 1.33
C THR A 157 -3.20 70.53 0.20
N ARG A 158 -4.15 71.43 0.54
CA ARG A 158 -4.99 72.10 -0.45
C ARG A 158 -4.23 73.14 -1.27
N LEU A 159 -3.29 73.86 -0.66
CA LEU A 159 -2.36 74.75 -1.37
C LEU A 159 -1.43 73.96 -2.29
N LYS A 160 -0.94 72.78 -1.89
CA LYS A 160 -0.16 71.89 -2.79
C LYS A 160 -0.96 71.52 -4.03
N ALA A 161 -2.21 71.11 -3.85
CA ALA A 161 -3.10 70.75 -4.97
C ALA A 161 -3.39 71.93 -5.92
N LEU A 162 -3.54 73.14 -5.37
CA LEU A 162 -3.76 74.34 -6.19
C LEU A 162 -2.49 74.78 -6.93
N LEU A 163 -1.34 74.75 -6.26
CA LEU A 163 -0.05 75.14 -6.87
C LEU A 163 0.48 74.11 -7.87
N SER A 164 0.13 72.84 -7.72
CA SER A 164 0.45 71.79 -8.70
C SER A 164 -0.43 71.87 -9.96
N GLY A 165 -1.52 72.64 -9.93
CA GLY A 165 -2.47 72.78 -11.04
C GLY A 165 -3.34 71.54 -11.27
N PHE A 166 -3.19 70.48 -10.46
CA PHE A 166 -3.97 69.25 -10.55
C PHE A 166 -4.84 69.09 -9.31
N VAL A 167 -6.15 69.27 -9.50
CA VAL A 167 -7.15 69.17 -8.42
C VAL A 167 -7.51 67.70 -8.10
N GLU A 168 -7.17 66.72 -8.93
CA GLU A 168 -7.83 65.41 -8.89
C GLU A 168 -6.99 64.17 -8.54
N VAL A 169 -5.66 64.20 -8.56
CA VAL A 169 -4.86 62.99 -8.29
C VAL A 169 -3.91 63.18 -7.12
N ASP A 170 -4.27 62.57 -6.00
CA ASP A 170 -3.43 62.38 -4.82
C ASP A 170 -2.38 61.31 -5.14
N TYR A 171 -1.23 61.72 -5.69
CA TYR A 171 -0.13 60.82 -6.05
C TYR A 171 0.37 60.02 -4.84
N ASP A 172 0.21 60.51 -3.61
CA ASP A 172 0.62 59.81 -2.40
C ASP A 172 -0.27 58.58 -2.18
N ARG A 173 -1.57 58.67 -2.50
CA ARG A 173 -2.48 57.51 -2.50
C ARG A 173 -2.11 56.48 -3.56
N VAL A 174 -1.75 56.92 -4.77
CA VAL A 174 -1.38 56.01 -5.86
C VAL A 174 -0.09 55.26 -5.52
N LEU A 175 0.93 55.98 -5.03
CA LEU A 175 2.18 55.38 -4.54
C LEU A 175 1.92 54.40 -3.39
N THR A 176 1.05 54.75 -2.44
CA THR A 176 0.65 53.86 -1.35
C THR A 176 -0.01 52.59 -1.87
N SER A 177 -0.95 52.71 -2.82
CA SER A 177 -1.62 51.56 -3.45
C SER A 177 -0.62 50.64 -4.17
N LEU A 178 0.28 51.19 -4.99
CA LEU A 178 1.31 50.40 -5.69
C LEU A 178 2.23 49.67 -4.72
N SER A 179 2.64 50.33 -3.64
CA SER A 179 3.43 49.74 -2.57
C SER A 179 2.66 48.61 -1.86
N ASP A 180 1.39 48.83 -1.53
CA ASP A 180 0.55 47.82 -0.87
C ASP A 180 0.32 46.60 -1.76
N ASP A 181 0.03 46.80 -3.05
CA ASP A 181 -0.10 45.74 -4.04
C ASP A 181 1.21 44.94 -4.19
N TYR A 182 2.36 45.62 -4.21
CA TYR A 182 3.66 44.98 -4.23
C TYR A 182 3.89 44.13 -2.96
N PHE A 183 3.55 44.67 -1.78
CA PHE A 183 3.69 43.96 -0.51
C PHE A 183 2.63 42.88 -0.30
N ASN A 184 1.56 42.81 -1.09
CA ASN A 184 0.67 41.65 -1.12
C ASN A 184 1.35 40.44 -1.77
N ILE A 185 2.30 40.66 -2.68
CA ILE A 185 3.02 39.62 -3.40
C ILE A 185 4.25 39.14 -2.62
N THR A 186 5.09 40.04 -2.13
CA THR A 186 6.36 39.69 -1.47
C THR A 186 6.61 40.47 -0.19
N ARG A 187 7.28 39.86 0.79
CA ARG A 187 7.74 40.57 1.98
C ARG A 187 9.00 41.42 1.76
N LYS A 188 9.77 41.16 0.69
CA LYS A 188 11.04 41.84 0.39
C LYS A 188 10.80 43.29 0.00
N ASN A 189 11.44 44.22 0.69
CA ASN A 189 11.27 45.66 0.49
C ASN A 189 12.51 46.27 -0.17
N PRO A 190 12.47 46.64 -1.45
CA PRO A 190 13.60 47.30 -2.11
C PRO A 190 13.82 48.74 -1.64
N TRP A 191 12.83 49.36 -0.98
CA TRP A 191 12.86 50.75 -0.52
C TRP A 191 13.10 50.90 0.99
N GLY A 192 13.44 49.83 1.70
CA GLY A 192 13.64 49.89 3.15
C GLY A 192 13.82 48.53 3.81
N LYS A 193 13.21 48.36 4.98
CA LYS A 193 13.24 47.10 5.71
C LYS A 193 12.14 46.16 5.23
N ASP A 194 12.51 44.88 5.10
CA ASP A 194 11.58 43.81 4.76
C ASP A 194 10.42 43.70 5.74
N LYS A 195 9.27 43.25 5.24
CA LYS A 195 8.10 42.93 6.07
C LYS A 195 8.35 41.60 6.78
N THR A 196 7.75 41.44 7.96
CA THR A 196 7.94 40.26 8.81
C THR A 196 7.06 39.08 8.40
N ARG A 197 5.84 39.35 7.92
CA ARG A 197 4.87 38.31 7.56
C ARG A 197 5.13 37.78 6.15
N PRO A 198 5.03 36.46 5.93
CA PRO A 198 5.09 35.89 4.59
C PRO A 198 3.92 36.41 3.75
N ARG A 199 4.16 36.48 2.44
CA ARG A 199 3.21 36.95 1.42
C ARG A 199 2.99 35.87 0.39
N GLN A 200 2.17 36.14 -0.62
CA GLN A 200 1.78 35.14 -1.63
C GLN A 200 2.97 34.40 -2.24
N LEU A 201 4.03 35.11 -2.60
CA LEU A 201 5.23 34.50 -3.19
C LEU A 201 6.00 33.66 -2.15
N ASP A 202 6.15 34.14 -0.91
CA ASP A 202 6.85 33.41 0.15
C ASP A 202 6.10 32.11 0.52
N GLU A 203 4.77 32.18 0.70
CA GLU A 203 3.91 31.02 0.97
C GLU A 203 3.92 30.02 -0.20
N LEU A 204 3.98 30.52 -1.43
CA LEU A 204 4.01 29.69 -2.62
C LEU A 204 5.37 29.00 -2.80
N SER A 205 6.47 29.69 -2.51
CA SER A 205 7.80 29.07 -2.49
C SER A 205 7.89 27.96 -1.44
N GLU A 206 7.33 28.14 -0.23
CA GLU A 206 7.26 27.08 0.79
C GLU A 206 6.46 25.86 0.28
N ARG A 207 5.32 26.08 -0.39
CA ARG A 207 4.53 24.99 -1.00
C ARG A 207 5.29 24.26 -2.11
N ILE A 208 6.00 24.99 -2.96
CA ILE A 208 6.84 24.40 -4.01
C ILE A 208 7.93 23.54 -3.38
N GLU A 209 8.56 23.98 -2.30
CA GLU A 209 9.59 23.21 -1.60
C GLU A 209 9.03 21.90 -1.01
N VAL A 210 7.87 21.96 -0.35
CA VAL A 210 7.18 20.75 0.15
C VAL A 210 6.81 19.80 -0.99
N LEU A 211 6.34 20.33 -2.11
CA LEU A 211 5.96 19.54 -3.27
C LEU A 211 7.17 18.89 -3.95
N GLN A 212 8.30 19.59 -4.03
CA GLN A 212 9.57 19.04 -4.51
C GLN A 212 10.05 17.88 -3.64
N GLN A 213 9.93 18.00 -2.31
CA GLN A 213 10.26 16.90 -1.40
C GLN A 213 9.36 15.68 -1.64
N ARG A 214 8.05 15.88 -1.82
CA ARG A 214 7.09 14.80 -2.16
C ARG A 214 7.44 14.15 -3.51
N TRP A 215 7.76 14.95 -4.53
CA TRP A 215 8.14 14.45 -5.84
C TRP A 215 9.43 13.60 -5.77
N PHE A 216 10.44 14.08 -5.05
CA PHE A 216 11.69 13.32 -4.86
C PHE A 216 11.46 11.99 -4.12
N ALA A 217 10.63 12.00 -3.08
CA ALA A 217 10.25 10.77 -2.38
C ALA A 217 9.52 9.77 -3.30
N ALA A 218 8.62 10.27 -4.16
CA ALA A 218 7.92 9.42 -5.12
C ALA A 218 8.86 8.87 -6.21
N GLU A 219 9.83 9.66 -6.68
CA GLU A 219 10.85 9.19 -7.62
C GLU A 219 11.71 8.06 -7.00
N GLN A 220 12.06 8.17 -5.72
CA GLN A 220 12.72 7.08 -4.99
C GLN A 220 11.81 5.85 -4.84
N GLY A 221 10.53 6.05 -4.52
CA GLY A 221 9.54 4.98 -4.45
C GLY A 221 9.39 4.22 -5.77
N LEU A 222 9.45 4.91 -6.92
CA LEU A 222 9.42 4.26 -8.24
C LEU A 222 10.64 3.36 -8.47
N LYS A 223 11.82 3.80 -8.04
CA LYS A 223 13.06 2.99 -8.12
C LYS A 223 12.96 1.76 -7.20
N GLU A 224 12.48 1.94 -5.97
CA GLU A 224 12.24 0.83 -5.03
C GLU A 224 11.22 -0.16 -5.61
N LEU A 225 10.11 0.32 -6.15
CA LEU A 225 9.05 -0.50 -6.74
C LEU A 225 9.54 -1.31 -7.95
N ALA A 226 10.39 -0.73 -8.80
CA ALA A 226 11.02 -1.46 -9.90
C ALA A 226 11.90 -2.61 -9.37
N SER A 227 12.72 -2.34 -8.35
CA SER A 227 13.58 -3.37 -7.74
C SER A 227 12.79 -4.47 -7.03
N LEU A 228 11.67 -4.14 -6.38
CA LEU A 228 10.80 -5.11 -5.74
C LEU A 228 10.13 -6.03 -6.76
N ARG A 229 9.67 -5.48 -7.89
CA ARG A 229 9.07 -6.28 -8.97
C ARG A 229 10.04 -7.28 -9.57
N GLU A 230 11.30 -6.89 -9.73
CA GLU A 230 12.37 -7.77 -10.18
C GLU A 230 12.59 -8.92 -9.16
N GLN A 231 12.72 -8.59 -7.87
CA GLN A 231 12.87 -9.59 -6.79
C GLN A 231 11.67 -10.54 -6.70
N ILE A 232 10.44 -10.02 -6.81
CA ILE A 232 9.21 -10.83 -6.81
C ILE A 232 9.22 -11.79 -7.99
N ALA A 233 9.62 -11.34 -9.18
CA ALA A 233 9.66 -12.17 -10.38
C ALA A 233 10.68 -13.32 -10.23
N GLU A 234 11.91 -13.00 -9.82
CA GLU A 234 12.97 -14.01 -9.60
C GLU A 234 12.60 -15.03 -8.52
N LEU A 235 12.07 -14.55 -7.39
CA LEU A 235 11.65 -15.42 -6.29
C LEU A 235 10.48 -16.32 -6.69
N SER A 236 9.53 -15.78 -7.47
CA SER A 236 8.37 -16.54 -7.96
C SER A 236 8.80 -17.65 -8.92
N GLU A 237 9.72 -17.37 -9.84
CA GLU A 237 10.27 -18.38 -10.76
C GLU A 237 11.02 -19.48 -10.02
N SER A 238 11.88 -19.11 -9.06
CA SER A 238 12.59 -20.05 -8.18
C SER A 238 11.62 -20.93 -7.39
N MET A 239 10.54 -20.34 -6.89
CA MET A 239 9.48 -21.03 -6.15
C MET A 239 8.72 -22.05 -7.00
N GLU A 240 8.38 -21.72 -8.25
CA GLU A 240 7.74 -22.68 -9.16
C GLU A 240 8.65 -23.89 -9.42
N LYS A 241 9.94 -23.64 -9.66
CA LYS A 241 10.92 -24.72 -9.84
C LYS A 241 11.04 -25.59 -8.60
N ASN A 242 11.23 -24.99 -7.43
CA ASN A 242 11.36 -25.73 -6.17
C ASN A 242 10.10 -26.56 -5.85
N ARG A 243 8.90 -26.03 -6.13
CA ARG A 243 7.65 -26.79 -5.97
C ARG A 243 7.54 -27.96 -6.94
N ALA A 244 7.97 -27.78 -8.20
CA ALA A 244 8.01 -28.87 -9.16
C ALA A 244 8.98 -29.98 -8.71
N ASP A 245 10.17 -29.59 -8.24
CA ASP A 245 11.17 -30.49 -7.69
C ASP A 245 10.63 -31.22 -6.45
N GLN A 246 9.96 -30.52 -5.52
CA GLN A 246 9.31 -31.11 -4.35
C GLN A 246 8.25 -32.16 -4.74
N ILE A 247 7.32 -31.82 -5.65
CA ILE A 247 6.26 -32.75 -6.09
C ILE A 247 6.87 -33.99 -6.74
N SER A 248 7.91 -33.80 -7.57
CA SER A 248 8.59 -34.90 -8.23
C SER A 248 9.32 -35.80 -7.24
N GLY A 249 10.03 -35.21 -6.26
CA GLY A 249 10.73 -35.93 -5.20
C GLY A 249 9.78 -36.68 -4.25
N GLU A 250 8.64 -36.08 -3.88
CA GLU A 250 7.61 -36.74 -3.07
C GLU A 250 7.04 -37.99 -3.77
N ARG A 251 6.69 -37.86 -5.05
CA ARG A 251 6.19 -38.98 -5.85
C ARG A 251 7.22 -40.10 -5.96
N TYR A 252 8.49 -39.74 -6.14
CA TYR A 252 9.58 -40.71 -6.22
C TYR A 252 9.80 -41.44 -4.90
N LEU A 253 9.86 -40.74 -3.76
CA LEU A 253 10.02 -41.38 -2.45
C LEU A 253 8.83 -42.28 -2.07
N ASP A 254 7.60 -41.86 -2.37
CA ASP A 254 6.42 -42.71 -2.17
C ASP A 254 6.44 -43.96 -3.04
N TRP A 255 6.95 -43.84 -4.27
CA TRP A 255 7.18 -44.98 -5.13
C TRP A 255 8.25 -45.92 -4.57
N VAL A 256 9.41 -45.42 -4.13
CA VAL A 256 10.48 -46.24 -3.51
C VAL A 256 9.95 -47.00 -2.29
N ARG A 257 9.20 -46.32 -1.40
CA ARG A 257 8.58 -46.96 -0.23
C ARG A 257 7.63 -48.09 -0.61
N LYS A 258 6.78 -47.87 -1.63
CA LYS A 258 5.88 -48.90 -2.14
C LYS A 258 6.67 -50.07 -2.72
N GLN A 259 7.73 -49.82 -3.48
CA GLN A 259 8.56 -50.88 -4.04
C GLN A 259 9.21 -51.73 -2.95
N TRP A 260 9.78 -51.14 -1.90
CA TRP A 260 10.32 -51.93 -0.80
C TRP A 260 9.26 -52.76 -0.06
N GLN A 261 8.06 -52.21 0.15
CA GLN A 261 6.95 -52.98 0.74
C GLN A 261 6.55 -54.17 -0.15
N LEU A 262 6.58 -53.99 -1.47
CA LEU A 262 6.31 -55.06 -2.43
C LEU A 262 7.45 -56.09 -2.44
N GLU A 263 8.72 -55.67 -2.42
CA GLU A 263 9.90 -56.56 -2.34
C GLU A 263 9.94 -57.36 -1.04
N GLU A 264 9.63 -56.73 0.10
CA GLU A 264 9.54 -57.41 1.40
C GLU A 264 8.42 -58.47 1.39
N LYS A 265 7.25 -58.11 0.85
CA LYS A 265 6.11 -59.02 0.70
C LYS A 265 6.39 -60.15 -0.30
N GLU A 266 7.07 -59.87 -1.39
CA GLU A 266 7.51 -60.89 -2.35
C GLU A 266 8.50 -61.85 -1.66
N GLY A 267 9.45 -61.31 -0.88
CA GLY A 267 10.42 -62.09 -0.12
C GLY A 267 9.77 -63.02 0.91
N SER A 268 8.72 -62.57 1.62
CA SER A 268 7.98 -63.41 2.57
C SER A 268 7.18 -64.50 1.85
N LEU A 269 6.43 -64.15 0.80
CA LEU A 269 5.67 -65.11 -0.01
C LEU A 269 6.56 -66.16 -0.69
N ARG A 270 7.74 -65.77 -1.17
CA ARG A 270 8.72 -66.73 -1.72
C ARG A 270 9.24 -67.70 -0.66
N LYS A 271 9.45 -67.24 0.59
CA LYS A 271 9.83 -68.13 1.71
C LYS A 271 8.71 -69.12 2.03
N ASP A 272 7.47 -68.67 2.10
CA ASP A 272 6.31 -69.53 2.36
C ASP A 272 6.06 -70.52 1.22
N TYR A 273 6.13 -70.06 -0.04
CA TYR A 273 6.09 -70.93 -1.21
C TYR A 273 7.18 -72.01 -1.16
N GLY A 274 8.41 -71.62 -0.82
CA GLY A 274 9.53 -72.54 -0.67
C GLY A 274 9.36 -73.54 0.49
N ARG A 275 8.57 -73.22 1.52
CA ARG A 275 8.21 -74.13 2.62
C ARG A 275 7.17 -75.15 2.15
N ILE A 276 6.03 -74.67 1.64
CA ILE A 276 4.92 -75.49 1.15
C ILE A 276 5.35 -76.42 0.01
N HIS A 277 6.20 -75.92 -0.91
CA HIS A 277 6.75 -76.74 -1.99
C HIS A 277 7.56 -77.95 -1.47
N ARG A 278 8.33 -77.77 -0.39
CA ARG A 278 9.11 -78.85 0.24
C ARG A 278 8.22 -79.83 0.99
N GLU A 279 7.16 -79.36 1.66
CA GLU A 279 6.20 -80.20 2.38
C GLU A 279 5.35 -81.04 1.40
N SER A 280 4.81 -80.41 0.36
CA SER A 280 4.08 -81.09 -0.73
C SER A 280 4.93 -82.18 -1.40
N GLY A 281 6.20 -81.90 -1.70
CA GLY A 281 7.10 -82.91 -2.29
C GLY A 281 7.38 -84.11 -1.38
N LYS A 282 7.42 -83.92 -0.05
CA LYS A 282 7.58 -85.02 0.92
C LYS A 282 6.32 -85.88 1.03
N VAL A 283 5.14 -85.27 0.98
CA VAL A 283 3.86 -86.01 0.99
C VAL A 283 3.75 -86.88 -0.26
N GLU A 284 4.06 -86.33 -1.43
CA GLU A 284 4.03 -87.07 -2.71
C GLU A 284 5.01 -88.27 -2.72
N GLU A 285 6.20 -88.11 -2.14
CA GLU A 285 7.18 -89.19 -1.99
C GLU A 285 6.68 -90.31 -1.05
N LEU A 286 6.06 -89.96 0.07
CA LEU A 286 5.52 -90.91 1.05
C LEU A 286 4.27 -91.64 0.52
N GLU A 287 3.38 -90.96 -0.20
CA GLU A 287 2.22 -91.57 -0.86
C GLU A 287 2.65 -92.60 -1.90
N LYS A 288 3.64 -92.25 -2.73
CA LYS A 288 4.23 -93.19 -3.70
C LYS A 288 4.86 -94.39 -3.01
N ARG A 289 5.58 -94.16 -1.90
CA ARG A 289 6.21 -95.23 -1.11
C ARG A 289 5.18 -96.17 -0.49
N ARG A 290 4.05 -95.64 -0.01
CA ARG A 290 2.92 -96.44 0.50
C ARG A 290 2.34 -97.33 -0.61
N ALA A 291 2.08 -96.78 -1.79
CA ALA A 291 1.54 -97.52 -2.92
C ALA A 291 2.47 -98.66 -3.39
N ASP A 292 3.79 -98.42 -3.39
CA ASP A 292 4.78 -99.45 -3.73
C ASP A 292 4.80 -100.60 -2.70
N LEU A 293 4.73 -100.28 -1.41
CA LEU A 293 4.70 -101.28 -0.32
C LEU A 293 3.40 -102.10 -0.32
N GLU A 294 2.25 -101.49 -0.63
CA GLU A 294 0.97 -102.21 -0.76
C GLU A 294 0.98 -103.19 -1.94
N ASN A 295 1.60 -102.81 -3.07
CA ASN A 295 1.78 -103.70 -4.21
C ASN A 295 2.70 -104.90 -3.90
N GLU A 296 3.71 -104.71 -3.05
CA GLU A 296 4.59 -105.80 -2.57
C GLU A 296 3.83 -106.76 -1.63
N LEU A 297 2.97 -106.23 -0.77
CA LEU A 297 2.16 -107.02 0.17
C LEU A 297 1.19 -107.98 -0.55
N VAL A 298 0.58 -107.55 -1.66
CA VAL A 298 -0.34 -108.39 -2.44
C VAL A 298 0.36 -109.63 -3.03
N LYS A 299 1.66 -109.55 -3.34
CA LYS A 299 2.44 -110.65 -3.93
C LYS A 299 2.70 -111.82 -2.97
N THR A 300 2.55 -111.64 -1.65
CA THR A 300 2.81 -112.71 -0.67
C THR A 300 1.69 -113.74 -0.59
N GLY A 301 0.50 -113.45 -1.14
CA GLY A 301 -0.63 -114.38 -1.22
C GLY A 301 -1.32 -114.67 0.13
N LEU A 302 -1.08 -113.84 1.14
CA LEU A 302 -1.67 -113.93 2.47
C LEU A 302 -2.63 -112.75 2.69
N PRO A 303 -3.80 -112.94 3.34
CA PRO A 303 -4.74 -111.86 3.61
C PRO A 303 -4.17 -110.83 4.59
N ARG A 304 -4.61 -109.56 4.48
CA ARG A 304 -4.20 -108.44 5.36
C ARG A 304 -4.58 -108.68 6.84
N GLU A 305 -5.54 -109.56 7.10
CA GLU A 305 -5.96 -110.03 8.43
C GLU A 305 -5.74 -111.56 8.56
N MET A 306 -4.85 -111.98 9.46
CA MET A 306 -4.46 -113.38 9.67
C MET A 306 -5.25 -114.03 10.83
N PRO A 307 -5.80 -115.26 10.67
CA PRO A 307 -6.38 -116.01 11.79
C PRO A 307 -5.32 -116.49 12.80
N GLU A 308 -5.55 -116.33 14.10
CA GLU A 308 -4.57 -116.64 15.18
C GLU A 308 -4.13 -118.11 15.24
N GLU A 309 -4.94 -119.05 14.74
CA GLU A 309 -4.70 -120.50 14.82
C GLU A 309 -3.87 -121.09 13.66
N LEU A 310 -3.56 -120.30 12.62
CA LEU A 310 -2.87 -120.79 11.42
C LEU A 310 -1.39 -121.19 11.66
N PRO A 311 -0.59 -120.43 12.44
CA PRO A 311 0.81 -120.78 12.69
C PRO A 311 1.06 -122.12 13.42
N PRO A 312 0.32 -122.50 14.49
CA PRO A 312 0.55 -123.78 15.18
C PRO A 312 0.12 -125.02 14.36
N LEU A 313 -0.86 -124.89 13.46
CA LEU A 313 -1.30 -125.99 12.60
C LEU A 313 -0.28 -126.32 11.49
N LEU A 314 0.42 -125.30 10.98
CA LEU A 314 1.47 -125.48 9.97
C LEU A 314 2.71 -126.19 10.55
N SER A 315 3.04 -125.94 11.82
CA SER A 315 4.18 -126.61 12.49
C SER A 315 3.88 -128.06 12.88
N GLU A 316 2.64 -128.38 13.26
CA GLU A 316 2.17 -129.74 13.55
C GLU A 316 2.20 -130.65 12.29
N GLY A 317 1.92 -130.09 11.10
CA GLY A 317 2.01 -130.82 9.83
C GLY A 317 3.44 -131.18 9.40
N GLU A 318 4.43 -130.39 9.80
CA GLU A 318 5.83 -130.67 9.47
C GLU A 318 6.39 -131.84 10.29
N SER A 319 5.98 -131.99 11.55
CA SER A 319 6.48 -133.05 12.44
C SER A 319 5.99 -134.44 12.01
N ILE A 320 4.69 -134.58 11.71
CA ILE A 320 4.09 -135.84 11.22
C ILE A 320 4.75 -136.33 9.93
N ARG A 321 5.12 -135.40 9.04
CA ARG A 321 5.82 -135.72 7.79
C ARG A 321 7.22 -136.31 8.05
N LYS A 322 7.96 -135.78 9.03
CA LYS A 322 9.31 -136.28 9.36
C LYS A 322 9.24 -137.71 9.92
N ASP A 323 8.28 -137.99 10.79
CA ASP A 323 8.09 -139.32 11.40
C ASP A 323 7.68 -140.40 10.38
N MET A 324 6.88 -140.05 9.37
CA MET A 324 6.51 -141.01 8.32
C MET A 324 7.68 -141.45 7.44
N VAL A 325 8.62 -140.54 7.16
CA VAL A 325 9.77 -140.82 6.29
C VAL A 325 10.76 -141.76 6.99
N THR A 326 10.94 -141.62 8.30
CA THR A 326 11.86 -142.47 9.07
C THR A 326 11.34 -143.90 9.22
N LEU A 327 10.05 -144.09 9.53
CA LEU A 327 9.43 -145.41 9.69
C LEU A 327 9.43 -146.23 8.38
N GLN A 328 9.26 -145.58 7.24
CA GLN A 328 9.26 -146.24 5.93
C GLN A 328 10.64 -146.82 5.56
N ALA A 329 11.73 -146.16 5.98
CA ALA A 329 13.08 -146.67 5.79
C ALA A 329 13.32 -147.95 6.62
N GLU A 330 12.92 -147.96 7.90
CA GLU A 330 13.09 -149.11 8.80
C GLU A 330 12.35 -150.37 8.32
N THR A 331 11.13 -150.21 7.79
CA THR A 331 10.33 -151.37 7.35
C THR A 331 10.95 -152.07 6.14
N SER A 332 11.52 -151.29 5.22
CA SER A 332 12.10 -151.81 3.97
C SER A 332 13.38 -152.64 4.19
N ALA A 333 14.17 -152.30 5.21
CA ALA A 333 15.40 -153.02 5.54
C ALA A 333 15.12 -154.46 6.06
N LEU A 334 14.13 -154.62 6.95
CA LEU A 334 13.80 -155.91 7.59
C LEU A 334 13.21 -156.95 6.61
N GLN A 335 12.44 -156.50 5.60
CA GLN A 335 11.88 -157.42 4.59
C GLN A 335 12.96 -158.03 3.68
N GLN A 336 14.07 -157.31 3.46
CA GLN A 336 15.13 -157.74 2.56
C GLN A 336 15.96 -158.89 3.15
N GLU A 337 16.19 -158.90 4.48
CA GLU A 337 16.91 -159.98 5.17
C GLU A 337 16.14 -161.30 5.19
N LEU A 338 14.80 -161.26 5.33
CA LEU A 338 13.96 -162.47 5.40
C LEU A 338 13.92 -163.25 4.07
N ALA A 339 14.13 -162.58 2.95
CA ALA A 339 14.04 -163.16 1.61
C ALA A 339 15.25 -164.02 1.21
N GLN A 340 16.40 -163.89 1.87
CA GLN A 340 17.65 -164.53 1.43
C GLN A 340 17.86 -166.00 1.86
N GLN A 341 16.97 -166.61 2.66
CA GLN A 341 17.14 -168.01 3.15
C GLN A 341 16.16 -169.02 2.49
N ALA A 342 16.67 -170.09 1.82
CA ALA A 342 15.87 -171.11 1.08
C ALA A 342 16.13 -172.59 1.50
N ASN A 343 15.12 -173.47 1.33
CA ASN A 343 14.89 -174.79 1.99
C ASN A 343 15.38 -176.03 1.18
N PRO A 344 15.99 -177.11 1.74
CA PRO A 344 16.38 -178.30 0.97
C PRO A 344 15.32 -179.44 0.88
N ALA A 345 15.24 -180.10 -0.29
CA ALA A 345 14.11 -180.93 -0.74
C ALA A 345 14.13 -182.45 -0.40
N ARG A 346 12.93 -183.00 -0.14
CA ARG A 346 12.57 -184.30 0.48
C ARG A 346 12.81 -185.61 -0.31
N LYS A 347 13.48 -185.63 -1.47
CA LYS A 347 13.39 -186.77 -2.44
C LYS A 347 14.59 -187.75 -2.55
N ARG A 348 15.70 -187.56 -1.82
CA ARG A 348 16.93 -188.36 -2.05
C ARG A 348 17.23 -189.56 -1.12
N PRO A 349 16.63 -189.79 0.06
CA PRO A 349 17.04 -190.92 0.91
C PRO A 349 16.44 -192.28 0.52
N ALA A 350 15.34 -192.33 -0.24
CA ALA A 350 14.67 -193.59 -0.60
C ALA A 350 15.47 -194.48 -1.58
N LEU A 351 16.33 -193.88 -2.41
CA LEU A 351 17.14 -194.62 -3.40
C LEU A 351 18.29 -195.40 -2.74
N ILE A 352 18.86 -194.87 -1.67
CA ILE A 352 20.02 -195.45 -0.98
C ILE A 352 19.58 -196.65 -0.12
N THR A 353 18.39 -196.60 0.50
CA THR A 353 17.83 -197.72 1.24
C THR A 353 17.45 -198.89 0.34
N VAL A 354 16.88 -198.64 -0.85
CA VAL A 354 16.56 -199.70 -1.83
C VAL A 354 17.82 -200.38 -2.36
N ALA A 355 18.88 -199.62 -2.65
CA ALA A 355 20.16 -200.18 -3.09
C ALA A 355 20.81 -201.07 -2.02
N ALA A 356 20.78 -200.65 -0.75
CA ALA A 356 21.34 -201.44 0.36
C ALA A 356 20.60 -202.77 0.58
N VAL A 357 19.28 -202.79 0.42
CA VAL A 357 18.46 -204.02 0.52
C VAL A 357 18.72 -204.98 -0.66
N LEU A 358 18.84 -204.46 -1.88
CA LEU A 358 19.16 -205.27 -3.09
C LEU A 358 20.53 -205.96 -2.99
N ILE A 359 21.55 -205.26 -2.49
CA ILE A 359 22.90 -205.83 -2.28
C ILE A 359 22.85 -206.94 -1.23
N SER A 360 22.00 -206.78 -0.20
CA SER A 360 21.83 -207.77 0.86
C SER A 360 21.07 -209.03 0.39
N LEU A 361 20.10 -208.86 -0.53
CA LEU A 361 19.37 -209.97 -1.18
C LEU A 361 20.22 -210.76 -2.17
N LEU A 362 21.04 -210.10 -2.99
CA LEU A 362 21.97 -210.76 -3.92
C LEU A 362 23.03 -211.61 -3.21
N ALA A 363 23.46 -211.19 -2.02
CA ALA A 363 24.37 -211.97 -1.18
C ALA A 363 23.74 -213.27 -0.62
N GLY A 364 22.41 -213.42 -0.65
CA GLY A 364 21.72 -214.64 -0.21
C GLY A 364 21.71 -215.77 -1.24
N LEU A 365 21.89 -215.48 -2.53
CA LEU A 365 21.67 -216.43 -3.65
C LEU A 365 22.86 -217.37 -3.95
N PHE A 366 24.07 -217.12 -3.45
CA PHE A 366 25.23 -218.01 -3.61
C PHE A 366 25.69 -218.55 -2.24
N GLY A 367 25.57 -219.87 -2.09
CA GLY A 367 25.74 -220.62 -0.84
C GLY A 367 27.17 -220.68 -0.27
N GLY A 368 27.26 -221.19 0.96
CA GLY A 368 28.52 -221.67 1.56
C GLY A 368 29.02 -220.88 2.79
N ALA A 369 28.57 -221.31 3.97
CA ALA A 369 29.25 -221.39 5.27
C ALA A 369 29.95 -220.18 5.98
N PHE A 370 29.99 -218.95 5.47
CA PHE A 370 30.62 -217.82 6.24
C PHE A 370 29.95 -216.45 5.97
N LYS A 371 28.93 -216.02 6.75
CA LYS A 371 28.26 -214.70 6.49
C LYS A 371 27.77 -213.88 7.70
N LEU A 372 28.42 -213.93 8.88
CA LEU A 372 28.07 -213.01 9.99
C LEU A 372 28.71 -211.60 10.00
N PRO A 373 29.82 -211.25 9.30
CA PRO A 373 30.38 -209.89 9.41
C PRO A 373 29.91 -208.85 8.39
N LEU A 374 29.21 -209.22 7.30
CA LEU A 374 28.84 -208.28 6.22
C LEU A 374 27.56 -207.47 6.49
N TRP A 375 26.63 -207.99 7.27
CA TRP A 375 25.36 -207.30 7.55
C TRP A 375 25.53 -206.12 8.52
N GLY A 376 26.48 -206.21 9.45
CA GLY A 376 26.75 -205.15 10.42
C GLY A 376 27.28 -203.86 9.77
N LEU A 377 28.10 -203.98 8.71
CA LEU A 377 28.71 -202.81 8.06
C LEU A 377 27.69 -201.99 7.25
N ALA A 378 26.76 -202.65 6.56
CA ALA A 378 25.72 -201.99 5.76
C ALA A 378 24.72 -201.21 6.61
N GLY A 379 24.40 -201.71 7.82
CA GLY A 379 23.52 -201.02 8.77
C GLY A 379 24.14 -199.74 9.35
N LEU A 380 25.44 -199.72 9.61
CA LEU A 380 26.12 -198.54 10.17
C LEU A 380 26.18 -197.38 9.18
N VAL A 381 26.46 -197.65 7.89
CA VAL A 381 26.54 -196.61 6.85
C VAL A 381 25.19 -195.93 6.61
N THR A 382 24.10 -196.69 6.65
CA THR A 382 22.74 -196.15 6.47
C THR A 382 22.28 -195.33 7.68
N ALA A 383 22.64 -195.73 8.90
CA ALA A 383 22.34 -194.96 10.12
C ALA A 383 23.08 -193.62 10.18
N ALA A 384 24.37 -193.58 9.81
CA ALA A 384 25.17 -192.35 9.81
C ALA A 384 24.63 -191.29 8.83
N PHE A 385 24.12 -191.71 7.67
CA PHE A 385 23.59 -190.79 6.66
C PHE A 385 22.28 -190.11 7.09
N TRP A 386 21.40 -190.83 7.79
CA TRP A 386 20.16 -190.26 8.34
C TRP A 386 20.41 -189.27 9.48
N GLY A 387 21.41 -189.53 10.33
CA GLY A 387 21.80 -188.61 11.41
C GLY A 387 22.21 -187.23 10.89
N LEU A 388 23.01 -187.18 9.81
CA LEU A 388 23.52 -185.92 9.26
C LEU A 388 22.41 -185.06 8.61
N HIS A 389 21.42 -185.69 7.99
CA HIS A 389 20.33 -184.99 7.30
C HIS A 389 19.36 -184.32 8.30
N LEU A 390 19.06 -184.98 9.43
CA LEU A 390 18.12 -184.45 10.41
C LEU A 390 18.70 -183.26 11.17
N TRP A 391 19.99 -183.28 11.50
CA TRP A 391 20.66 -182.16 12.19
C TRP A 391 20.62 -180.85 11.38
N ARG A 392 20.80 -180.93 10.05
CA ARG A 392 20.84 -179.74 9.18
C ARG A 392 19.48 -179.03 9.03
N CYS A 393 18.37 -179.77 9.12
CA CYS A 393 17.03 -179.19 9.05
C CYS A 393 16.63 -178.44 10.33
N PHE A 394 17.13 -178.85 11.50
CA PHE A 394 16.71 -178.27 12.78
C PHE A 394 17.31 -176.87 13.01
N ASN A 395 18.57 -176.65 12.63
CA ASN A 395 19.25 -175.38 12.87
C ASN A 395 18.72 -174.21 12.02
N LEU A 396 18.24 -174.47 10.80
CA LEU A 396 17.68 -173.44 9.90
C LEU A 396 16.28 -172.96 10.33
N GLY A 397 15.56 -173.74 11.15
CA GLY A 397 14.23 -173.38 11.63
C GLY A 397 14.23 -172.31 12.72
N GLY A 398 15.31 -172.18 13.50
CA GLY A 398 15.39 -171.26 14.65
C GLY A 398 15.56 -169.79 14.26
N GLN A 399 16.45 -169.48 13.30
CA GLN A 399 16.79 -168.09 12.94
C GLN A 399 15.68 -167.34 12.19
N ARG A 400 14.82 -168.06 11.47
CA ARG A 400 13.78 -167.43 10.64
C ARG A 400 12.60 -166.89 11.44
N LYS A 401 12.36 -167.43 12.64
CA LYS A 401 11.26 -167.02 13.53
C LYS A 401 11.51 -165.64 14.15
N ASP A 402 12.76 -165.34 14.51
CA ASP A 402 13.16 -164.10 15.18
C ASP A 402 13.00 -162.86 14.26
N LEU A 403 13.41 -162.98 12.99
CA LEU A 403 13.24 -161.93 11.98
C LEU A 403 11.77 -161.61 11.65
N GLN A 404 10.84 -162.57 11.81
CA GLN A 404 9.41 -162.32 11.56
C GLN A 404 8.76 -161.51 12.69
N GLU A 405 9.20 -161.65 13.94
CA GLU A 405 8.66 -160.90 15.07
C GLU A 405 9.05 -159.41 15.02
N GLN A 406 10.28 -159.08 14.61
CA GLN A 406 10.72 -157.68 14.50
C GLN A 406 9.97 -156.89 13.42
N LEU A 407 9.64 -157.53 12.30
CA LEU A 407 8.92 -156.86 11.20
C LEU A 407 7.51 -156.42 11.61
N GLN A 408 6.81 -157.22 12.42
CA GLN A 408 5.44 -156.89 12.88
C GLN A 408 5.39 -155.66 13.79
N ILE A 409 6.45 -155.40 14.58
CA ILE A 409 6.49 -154.25 15.49
C ILE A 409 6.59 -152.94 14.72
N VAL A 410 7.42 -152.89 13.67
CA VAL A 410 7.63 -151.68 12.86
C VAL A 410 6.41 -151.37 11.99
N GLU A 411 5.74 -152.38 11.43
CA GLU A 411 4.50 -152.19 10.67
C GLU A 411 3.39 -151.55 11.51
N ARG A 412 3.27 -151.94 12.79
CA ARG A 412 2.28 -151.36 13.71
C ARG A 412 2.51 -149.87 13.97
N ARG A 413 3.77 -149.43 14.14
CA ARG A 413 4.11 -148.01 14.32
C ARG A 413 3.85 -147.17 13.07
N ARG A 414 4.06 -147.75 11.89
CA ARG A 414 3.77 -147.09 10.61
C ARG A 414 2.27 -146.81 10.45
N ASP A 415 1.42 -147.73 10.87
CA ASP A 415 -0.03 -147.55 10.79
C ASP A 415 -0.52 -146.46 11.77
N GLU A 416 0.04 -146.40 13.00
CA GLU A 416 -0.24 -145.31 13.95
C GLU A 416 0.14 -143.91 13.42
N ALA A 417 1.28 -143.78 12.71
CA ALA A 417 1.68 -142.51 12.10
C ALA A 417 0.77 -142.09 10.93
N ARG A 418 0.18 -143.07 10.23
CA ARG A 418 -0.77 -142.84 9.13
C ARG A 418 -2.10 -142.29 9.66
N ASP A 419 -2.58 -142.80 10.79
CA ASP A 419 -3.83 -142.31 11.41
C ASP A 419 -3.71 -140.86 11.90
N ARG A 420 -2.57 -140.47 12.49
CA ARG A 420 -2.32 -139.07 12.89
C ARG A 420 -2.33 -138.09 11.72
N ARG A 421 -1.84 -138.50 10.55
CA ARG A 421 -1.88 -137.68 9.34
C ARG A 421 -3.31 -137.47 8.83
N ILE A 422 -4.16 -138.48 8.95
CA ILE A 422 -5.58 -138.38 8.57
C ILE A 422 -6.31 -137.43 9.53
N ASP A 423 -6.02 -137.50 10.84
CA ASP A 423 -6.58 -136.57 11.83
C ASP A 423 -6.22 -135.10 11.54
N LEU A 424 -4.95 -134.82 11.25
CA LEU A 424 -4.52 -133.45 10.90
C LEU A 424 -5.20 -132.96 9.60
N SER A 425 -5.34 -133.83 8.59
CA SER A 425 -6.04 -133.49 7.35
C SER A 425 -7.50 -133.09 7.62
N ASN A 426 -8.21 -133.82 8.48
CA ASN A 426 -9.58 -133.49 8.85
C ASN A 426 -9.66 -132.15 9.60
N ARG A 427 -8.70 -131.85 10.49
CA ARG A 427 -8.65 -130.58 11.25
C ARG A 427 -8.41 -129.36 10.36
N LEU A 428 -7.68 -129.52 9.25
CA LEU A 428 -7.46 -128.48 8.24
C LEU A 428 -8.69 -128.28 7.34
N GLU A 429 -9.35 -129.38 6.94
CA GLU A 429 -10.52 -129.34 6.05
C GLU A 429 -11.74 -128.70 6.72
N VAL A 430 -11.99 -128.97 8.01
CA VAL A 430 -13.06 -128.33 8.79
C VAL A 430 -12.91 -126.81 8.86
N ARG A 431 -11.69 -126.29 8.74
CA ARG A 431 -11.39 -124.85 8.76
C ARG A 431 -11.32 -124.23 7.37
N GLY A 432 -11.66 -124.98 6.32
CA GLY A 432 -11.60 -124.52 4.93
C GLY A 432 -10.17 -124.25 4.44
N LEU A 433 -9.16 -124.79 5.11
CA LEU A 433 -7.76 -124.64 4.74
C LEU A 433 -7.34 -125.76 3.79
N SER A 434 -6.40 -125.44 2.89
CA SER A 434 -5.91 -126.41 1.91
C SER A 434 -5.22 -127.60 2.60
N THR A 435 -5.65 -128.81 2.27
CA THR A 435 -5.07 -130.08 2.73
C THR A 435 -3.92 -130.56 1.83
N SER A 436 -3.55 -129.75 0.82
CA SER A 436 -2.46 -130.06 -0.09
C SER A 436 -1.10 -129.92 0.60
N PRO A 437 -0.27 -130.98 0.63
CA PRO A 437 1.07 -130.94 1.24
C PRO A 437 2.00 -129.88 0.65
N VAL A 438 1.74 -129.41 -0.59
CA VAL A 438 2.56 -128.41 -1.29
C VAL A 438 2.18 -126.98 -0.90
N GLU A 439 0.90 -126.72 -0.64
CA GLU A 439 0.42 -125.37 -0.30
C GLU A 439 0.75 -125.00 1.15
N LEU A 440 0.67 -125.96 2.08
CA LEU A 440 1.05 -125.74 3.48
C LEU A 440 2.53 -125.33 3.63
N VAL A 441 3.42 -125.93 2.84
CA VAL A 441 4.86 -125.57 2.80
C VAL A 441 5.07 -124.16 2.24
N ARG A 442 4.27 -123.75 1.25
CA ARG A 442 4.36 -122.42 0.64
C ARG A 442 3.90 -121.33 1.61
N MET A 443 2.81 -121.57 2.35
CA MET A 443 2.28 -120.63 3.35
C MET A 443 3.25 -120.44 4.52
N GLN A 444 3.90 -121.51 5.00
CA GLN A 444 4.89 -121.43 6.07
C GLN A 444 6.13 -120.62 5.65
N LYS A 445 6.59 -120.75 4.40
CA LYS A 445 7.79 -120.07 3.91
C LYS A 445 7.64 -118.55 3.74
N ASN A 446 6.42 -118.05 3.53
CA ASN A 446 6.15 -116.64 3.23
C ASN A 446 5.65 -115.81 4.42
N LEU A 447 5.52 -116.42 5.60
CA LEU A 447 4.92 -115.80 6.78
C LEU A 447 5.76 -114.64 7.34
N GLU A 448 7.09 -114.80 7.40
CA GLU A 448 8.00 -113.77 7.96
C GLU A 448 8.06 -112.51 7.09
N SER A 449 8.10 -112.67 5.76
CA SER A 449 8.15 -111.53 4.83
C SER A 449 6.86 -110.69 4.85
N HIS A 450 5.70 -111.33 5.09
CA HIS A 450 4.42 -110.63 5.17
C HIS A 450 4.31 -109.74 6.43
N GLN A 451 4.80 -110.22 7.59
CA GLN A 451 4.79 -109.44 8.83
C GLN A 451 5.69 -108.19 8.75
N HIS A 452 6.83 -108.28 8.07
CA HIS A 452 7.76 -107.16 7.90
C HIS A 452 7.17 -106.03 7.04
N LEU A 453 6.50 -106.37 5.92
CA LEU A 453 5.89 -105.38 5.02
C LEU A 453 4.75 -104.60 5.70
N LEU A 454 3.95 -105.25 6.55
CA LEU A 454 2.90 -104.58 7.33
C LEU A 454 3.45 -103.56 8.34
N GLY A 455 4.62 -103.82 8.91
CA GLY A 455 5.32 -102.87 9.79
C GLY A 455 5.69 -101.58 9.06
N GLN A 456 6.28 -101.71 7.86
CA GLN A 456 6.69 -100.57 7.05
C GLN A 456 5.52 -99.72 6.55
N ILE A 457 4.38 -100.35 6.19
CA ILE A 457 3.18 -99.62 5.77
C ILE A 457 2.64 -98.74 6.91
N ARG A 458 2.62 -99.24 8.15
CA ARG A 458 2.15 -98.47 9.32
C ARG A 458 3.06 -97.28 9.65
N GLU A 459 4.37 -97.39 9.45
CA GLU A 459 5.30 -96.28 9.64
C GLU A 459 5.04 -95.15 8.61
N VAL A 460 4.81 -95.50 7.35
CA VAL A 460 4.50 -94.50 6.30
C VAL A 460 3.14 -93.85 6.54
N GLU A 461 2.13 -94.62 6.98
CA GLU A 461 0.80 -94.08 7.29
C GLU A 461 0.81 -93.14 8.51
N SER A 462 1.62 -93.41 9.53
CA SER A 462 1.76 -92.49 10.66
C SER A 462 2.51 -91.21 10.29
N ALA A 463 3.52 -91.30 9.41
CA ALA A 463 4.20 -90.13 8.87
C ALA A 463 3.28 -89.24 8.02
N LEU A 464 2.38 -89.83 7.23
CA LEU A 464 1.37 -89.10 6.44
C LEU A 464 0.29 -88.44 7.31
N GLN A 465 -0.02 -88.96 8.50
CA GLN A 465 -0.98 -88.34 9.42
C GLN A 465 -0.47 -87.08 10.12
N VAL A 466 0.84 -86.90 10.23
CA VAL A 466 1.46 -85.72 10.87
C VAL A 466 1.58 -84.55 9.87
N LEU A 467 1.58 -84.84 8.57
CA LEU A 467 1.66 -83.86 7.50
C LEU A 467 0.25 -83.40 7.09
N ASP A 468 0.13 -82.17 6.60
CA ASP A 468 -1.13 -81.66 6.05
C ASP A 468 -1.56 -82.43 4.81
N ASN A 469 -2.87 -82.48 4.57
CA ASN A 469 -3.44 -83.23 3.45
C ASN A 469 -2.94 -82.69 2.10
N SER A 470 -2.65 -83.59 1.17
CA SER A 470 -2.12 -83.30 -0.17
C SER A 470 -2.97 -82.27 -0.94
N GLU A 471 -4.30 -82.37 -0.84
CA GLU A 471 -5.24 -81.41 -1.45
C GLU A 471 -5.08 -80.00 -0.88
N HIS A 472 -4.95 -79.87 0.46
CA HIS A 472 -4.81 -78.57 1.13
C HIS A 472 -3.47 -77.90 0.76
N LEU A 473 -2.38 -78.67 0.74
CA LEU A 473 -1.06 -78.17 0.34
C LEU A 473 -1.02 -77.74 -1.13
N SER A 474 -1.78 -78.42 -2.01
CA SER A 474 -1.92 -78.03 -3.42
C SER A 474 -2.71 -76.73 -3.57
N GLU A 475 -3.82 -76.58 -2.85
CA GLU A 475 -4.63 -75.34 -2.86
C GLU A 475 -3.85 -74.13 -2.36
N GLU A 476 -3.10 -74.27 -1.26
CA GLU A 476 -2.23 -73.22 -0.73
C GLU A 476 -1.10 -72.86 -1.70
N LYS A 477 -0.49 -73.85 -2.36
CA LYS A 477 0.56 -73.63 -3.36
C LYS A 477 0.02 -72.86 -4.58
N ASP A 478 -1.17 -73.20 -5.05
CA ASP A 478 -1.83 -72.49 -6.16
C ASP A 478 -2.27 -71.07 -5.77
N HIS A 479 -2.67 -70.87 -4.51
CA HIS A 479 -2.95 -69.55 -3.96
C HIS A 479 -1.70 -68.68 -3.93
N LEU A 480 -0.61 -69.17 -3.34
CA LEU A 480 0.67 -68.45 -3.28
C LEU A 480 1.25 -68.15 -4.66
N THR A 481 1.09 -69.06 -5.63
CA THR A 481 1.52 -68.85 -7.01
C THR A 481 0.75 -67.70 -7.67
N ARG A 482 -0.57 -67.64 -7.46
CA ARG A 482 -1.41 -66.54 -7.95
C ARG A 482 -1.06 -65.21 -7.30
N GLU A 483 -0.85 -65.19 -5.99
CA GLU A 483 -0.45 -63.97 -5.28
C GLU A 483 0.91 -63.44 -5.74
N LEU A 484 1.91 -64.32 -5.93
CA LEU A 484 3.22 -63.95 -6.46
C LEU A 484 3.13 -63.40 -7.90
N ALA A 485 2.27 -63.97 -8.74
CA ALA A 485 2.06 -63.48 -10.10
C ALA A 485 1.41 -62.07 -10.12
N VAL A 486 0.39 -61.86 -9.29
CA VAL A 486 -0.27 -60.54 -9.15
C VAL A 486 0.69 -59.50 -8.58
N LEU A 487 1.56 -59.88 -7.64
CA LEU A 487 2.59 -59.00 -7.12
C LEU A 487 3.63 -58.64 -8.18
N GLY A 488 4.11 -59.61 -8.96
CA GLY A 488 5.04 -59.37 -10.06
C GLY A 488 4.47 -58.38 -11.10
N GLU A 489 3.20 -58.54 -11.47
CA GLU A 489 2.53 -57.62 -12.40
C GLU A 489 2.42 -56.19 -11.83
N ARG A 490 2.10 -56.05 -10.53
CA ARG A 490 2.05 -54.74 -9.86
C ARG A 490 3.41 -54.05 -9.79
N MET A 491 4.48 -54.81 -9.59
CA MET A 491 5.86 -54.28 -9.59
C MET A 491 6.29 -53.80 -10.98
N GLU A 492 5.79 -54.42 -12.06
CA GLU A 492 6.05 -54.00 -13.43
C GLU A 492 5.22 -52.79 -13.87
N GLN A 493 3.94 -52.72 -13.50
CA GLN A 493 3.03 -51.64 -13.91
C GLN A 493 3.43 -50.26 -13.37
N ASP A 494 3.93 -50.20 -12.13
CA ASP A 494 4.28 -48.94 -11.46
C ASP A 494 5.73 -48.50 -11.70
N LYS A 495 6.48 -49.16 -12.60
CA LYS A 495 7.89 -48.83 -12.83
C LYS A 495 8.03 -47.47 -13.56
N PRO A 496 8.81 -46.50 -13.05
CA PRO A 496 8.99 -45.21 -13.69
C PRO A 496 9.65 -45.35 -15.07
N LEU A 497 9.28 -44.47 -16.01
CA LEU A 497 9.74 -44.46 -17.40
C LEU A 497 11.25 -44.18 -17.55
N ARG A 498 11.91 -43.67 -16.51
CA ARG A 498 13.38 -43.51 -16.45
C ARG A 498 13.97 -44.67 -15.65
N GLN A 499 15.03 -45.28 -16.18
CA GLN A 499 15.89 -46.23 -15.46
C GLN A 499 16.70 -45.48 -14.39
N GLU A 500 16.02 -45.01 -13.35
CA GLU A 500 16.68 -44.52 -12.14
C GLU A 500 16.87 -45.71 -11.20
N GLU A 501 18.11 -45.90 -10.71
CA GLU A 501 18.43 -46.94 -9.75
C GLU A 501 17.53 -46.79 -8.52
N LEU A 502 17.03 -47.90 -7.99
CA LEU A 502 16.25 -47.89 -6.76
C LEU A 502 17.16 -47.38 -5.64
N LEU A 503 16.77 -46.28 -4.97
CA LEU A 503 17.50 -45.79 -3.81
C LEU A 503 17.71 -46.92 -2.80
N SER A 504 18.92 -46.98 -2.23
CA SER A 504 19.22 -47.95 -1.19
C SER A 504 18.62 -47.57 0.16
N ALA A 505 18.56 -48.54 1.09
CA ALA A 505 18.11 -48.36 2.47
C ALA A 505 18.81 -47.22 3.22
N GLU A 506 20.07 -46.97 2.90
CA GLU A 506 20.92 -45.99 3.57
C GLU A 506 20.78 -44.58 2.97
N GLU A 507 20.33 -44.47 1.72
CA GLU A 507 20.20 -43.19 1.00
C GLU A 507 18.80 -42.58 1.13
N LEU A 508 17.77 -43.38 1.44
CA LEU A 508 16.40 -42.91 1.63
C LEU A 508 16.27 -41.82 2.72
N PRO A 509 16.90 -41.94 3.92
CA PRO A 509 16.83 -40.90 4.94
C PRO A 509 17.46 -39.58 4.48
N GLN A 510 18.53 -39.64 3.68
CA GLN A 510 19.20 -38.44 3.15
C GLN A 510 18.32 -37.73 2.11
N ALA A 511 17.67 -38.49 1.22
CA ALA A 511 16.72 -37.94 0.25
C ALA A 511 15.48 -37.33 0.94
N GLU A 512 14.99 -37.96 2.01
CA GLU A 512 13.91 -37.41 2.85
C GLU A 512 14.32 -36.10 3.54
N GLU A 513 15.56 -36.02 4.04
CA GLU A 513 16.09 -34.80 4.65
C GLU A 513 16.23 -33.66 3.63
N GLN A 514 16.75 -33.94 2.44
CA GLN A 514 16.83 -32.96 1.35
C GLN A 514 15.45 -32.43 0.96
N LEU A 515 14.45 -33.31 0.87
CA LEU A 515 13.07 -32.91 0.59
C LEU A 515 12.48 -32.06 1.73
N GLN A 516 12.81 -32.36 3.00
CA GLN A 516 12.41 -31.52 4.13
C GLN A 516 13.07 -30.14 4.09
N GLN A 517 14.37 -30.06 3.78
CA GLN A 517 15.08 -28.78 3.61
C GLN A 517 14.48 -27.95 2.47
N LEU A 518 14.12 -28.61 1.36
CA LEU A 518 13.44 -27.96 0.23
C LEU A 518 12.06 -27.42 0.65
N ARG A 519 11.26 -28.19 1.40
CA ARG A 519 9.97 -27.73 1.95
C ARG A 519 10.12 -26.50 2.85
N GLU A 520 11.12 -26.48 3.71
CA GLU A 520 11.37 -25.33 4.59
C GLU A 520 11.83 -24.12 3.78
N THR A 521 12.67 -24.32 2.76
CA THR A 521 13.10 -23.25 1.84
C THR A 521 11.91 -22.67 1.07
N ILE A 522 11.02 -23.51 0.55
CA ILE A 522 9.77 -23.09 -0.12
C ILE A 522 8.93 -22.26 0.84
N ARG A 523 8.75 -22.72 2.08
CA ARG A 523 7.98 -21.99 3.09
C ARG A 523 8.59 -20.61 3.41
N GLN A 524 9.91 -20.52 3.54
CA GLN A 524 10.61 -19.25 3.80
C GLN A 524 10.45 -18.29 2.61
N ASN A 525 10.62 -18.79 1.39
CA ASN A 525 10.44 -18.00 0.18
C ASN A 525 8.97 -17.56 -0.01
N GLU A 526 7.98 -18.36 0.39
CA GLU A 526 6.56 -17.94 0.39
C GLU A 526 6.31 -16.76 1.33
N GLN A 527 6.90 -16.79 2.53
CA GLN A 527 6.81 -15.68 3.48
C GLN A 527 7.47 -14.41 2.91
N GLN A 528 8.68 -14.55 2.36
CA GLN A 528 9.37 -13.43 1.71
C GLN A 528 8.55 -12.85 0.54
N LEU A 529 7.97 -13.71 -0.30
CA LEU A 529 7.14 -13.28 -1.43
C LEU A 529 5.92 -12.50 -0.96
N LEU A 530 5.24 -12.96 0.10
CA LEU A 530 4.12 -12.25 0.70
C LEU A 530 4.52 -10.87 1.24
N ASP A 531 5.66 -10.77 1.90
CA ASP A 531 6.16 -9.51 2.45
C ASP A 531 6.56 -8.52 1.35
N LEU A 532 7.26 -9.00 0.31
CA LEU A 532 7.61 -8.19 -0.86
C LEU A 532 6.36 -7.70 -1.60
N THR A 533 5.37 -8.57 -1.79
CA THR A 533 4.10 -8.20 -2.46
C THR A 533 3.31 -7.17 -1.64
N ARG A 534 3.30 -7.30 -0.31
CA ARG A 534 2.70 -6.29 0.58
C ARG A 534 3.41 -4.95 0.47
N ARG A 535 4.74 -4.95 0.40
CA ARG A 535 5.54 -3.73 0.22
C ARG A 535 5.29 -3.09 -1.15
N GLU A 536 5.19 -3.89 -2.21
CA GLU A 536 4.82 -3.42 -3.56
C GLU A 536 3.45 -2.73 -3.52
N ALA A 537 2.43 -3.38 -2.93
CA ALA A 537 1.09 -2.82 -2.84
C ALA A 537 1.05 -1.52 -2.02
N ALA A 538 1.82 -1.44 -0.93
CA ALA A 538 1.93 -0.21 -0.13
C ALA A 538 2.55 0.94 -0.95
N LEU A 539 3.66 0.68 -1.66
CA LEU A 539 4.30 1.68 -2.51
C LEU A 539 3.42 2.09 -3.69
N GLN A 540 2.69 1.17 -4.32
CA GLN A 540 1.70 1.52 -5.35
C GLN A 540 0.62 2.46 -4.82
N GLY A 541 0.14 2.23 -3.60
CA GLY A 541 -0.79 3.12 -2.92
C GLY A 541 -0.21 4.52 -2.73
N GLU A 542 1.03 4.63 -2.25
CA GLU A 542 1.73 5.91 -2.07
C GLU A 542 1.97 6.66 -3.40
N LEU A 543 2.28 5.91 -4.47
CA LEU A 543 2.59 6.45 -5.80
C LEU A 543 1.36 6.78 -6.65
N SER A 544 0.16 6.40 -6.21
CA SER A 544 -1.09 6.68 -6.94
C SER A 544 -1.33 8.17 -7.21
N ASN A 545 -0.76 9.04 -6.39
CA ASN A 545 -0.90 10.50 -6.49
C ASN A 545 0.23 11.18 -7.28
N LEU A 546 1.12 10.43 -7.95
CA LEU A 546 2.26 11.02 -8.68
C LEU A 546 1.81 12.04 -9.73
N GLN A 547 0.82 11.68 -10.55
CA GLN A 547 0.27 12.58 -11.57
C GLN A 547 -0.30 13.86 -10.95
N GLN A 548 -0.97 13.75 -9.80
CA GLN A 548 -1.49 14.92 -9.08
C GLN A 548 -0.36 15.81 -8.56
N ILE A 549 0.74 15.23 -8.08
CA ILE A 549 1.93 15.97 -7.63
C ILE A 549 2.55 16.74 -8.81
N GLU A 550 2.65 16.12 -9.98
CA GLU A 550 3.17 16.78 -11.19
C GLU A 550 2.27 17.94 -11.64
N GLU A 551 0.96 17.71 -11.74
CA GLU A 551 -0.03 18.74 -12.10
C GLU A 551 -0.04 19.91 -11.11
N GLU A 552 -0.03 19.62 -9.79
CA GLU A 552 0.05 20.64 -8.74
C GLU A 552 1.38 21.42 -8.84
N GLY A 553 2.49 20.73 -9.17
CA GLY A 553 3.79 21.35 -9.36
C GLY A 553 3.87 22.31 -10.55
N GLU A 554 3.26 21.96 -11.69
CA GLU A 554 3.18 22.85 -12.85
C GLU A 554 2.34 24.10 -12.55
N GLN A 555 1.17 23.92 -11.92
CA GLN A 555 0.29 25.03 -11.54
C GLN A 555 0.96 26.01 -10.58
N LEU A 556 1.67 25.49 -9.56
CA LEU A 556 2.40 26.34 -8.62
C LEU A 556 3.53 27.11 -9.30
N LYS A 557 4.30 26.48 -10.20
CA LYS A 557 5.38 27.16 -10.95
C LYS A 557 4.85 28.24 -11.88
N GLU A 558 3.75 27.99 -12.59
CA GLU A 558 3.10 29.00 -13.43
C GLU A 558 2.62 30.18 -12.59
N ARG A 559 2.02 29.90 -11.43
CA ARG A 559 1.59 30.93 -10.49
C ARG A 559 2.77 31.71 -9.91
N GLU A 560 3.89 31.06 -9.61
CA GLU A 560 5.13 31.72 -9.17
C GLU A 560 5.64 32.71 -10.23
N ALA A 561 5.73 32.27 -11.48
CA ALA A 561 6.19 33.08 -12.58
C ALA A 561 5.30 34.33 -12.80
N ALA A 562 3.98 34.15 -12.73
CA ALA A 562 3.03 35.25 -12.83
C ALA A 562 3.19 36.27 -11.69
N LEU A 563 3.35 35.80 -10.45
CA LEU A 563 3.57 36.67 -9.28
C LEU A 563 4.90 37.40 -9.36
N LEU A 564 5.98 36.75 -9.81
CA LEU A 564 7.28 37.38 -10.01
C LEU A 564 7.20 38.51 -11.06
N GLN A 565 6.55 38.24 -12.19
CA GLN A 565 6.34 39.25 -13.23
C GLN A 565 5.53 40.45 -12.71
N GLN A 566 4.45 40.19 -11.97
CA GLN A 566 3.62 41.25 -11.39
C GLN A 566 4.38 42.06 -10.33
N ARG A 567 5.16 41.40 -9.47
CA ARG A 567 6.04 42.05 -8.49
C ARG A 567 6.99 43.03 -9.19
N ASP A 568 7.65 42.58 -10.24
CA ASP A 568 8.66 43.39 -10.95
C ASP A 568 8.01 44.58 -11.65
N ALA A 569 6.86 44.39 -12.28
CA ALA A 569 6.09 45.47 -12.88
C ALA A 569 5.67 46.53 -11.84
N LEU A 570 5.18 46.11 -10.67
CA LEU A 570 4.80 47.02 -9.59
C LEU A 570 6.00 47.77 -9.01
N ALA A 571 7.15 47.11 -8.86
CA ALA A 571 8.36 47.77 -8.37
C ALA A 571 8.83 48.88 -9.33
N VAL A 572 8.85 48.57 -10.63
CA VAL A 572 9.22 49.54 -11.68
C VAL A 572 8.21 50.70 -11.71
N ALA A 573 6.91 50.40 -11.67
CA ALA A 573 5.86 51.41 -11.68
C ALA A 573 5.97 52.36 -10.47
N TYR A 574 6.17 51.80 -9.26
CA TYR A 574 6.37 52.59 -8.05
C TYR A 574 7.59 53.50 -8.15
N GLN A 575 8.72 52.96 -8.60
CA GLN A 575 9.96 53.73 -8.70
C GLN A 575 9.82 54.88 -9.70
N LEU A 576 9.32 54.61 -10.91
CA LEU A 576 9.11 55.64 -11.94
C LEU A 576 8.17 56.74 -11.46
N LEU A 577 7.05 56.38 -10.82
CA LEU A 577 6.10 57.37 -10.32
C LEU A 577 6.69 58.18 -9.17
N SER A 578 7.41 57.53 -8.24
CA SER A 578 8.03 58.22 -7.10
C SER A 578 9.06 59.24 -7.57
N GLU A 579 9.93 58.86 -8.52
CA GLU A 579 10.93 59.76 -9.10
C GLU A 579 10.26 60.94 -9.84
N ALA A 580 9.22 60.68 -10.63
CA ALA A 580 8.47 61.72 -11.33
C ALA A 580 7.76 62.69 -10.37
N VAL A 581 7.17 62.19 -9.28
CA VAL A 581 6.52 63.01 -8.25
C VAL A 581 7.55 63.88 -7.53
N ASP A 582 8.72 63.33 -7.19
CA ASP A 582 9.79 64.09 -6.54
C ASP A 582 10.36 65.19 -7.44
N GLU A 583 10.57 64.90 -8.72
CA GLU A 583 11.02 65.89 -9.72
C GLU A 583 9.97 67.00 -9.89
N PHE A 584 8.70 66.62 -10.00
CA PHE A 584 7.59 67.56 -10.11
C PHE A 584 7.52 68.47 -8.87
N ARG A 585 7.64 67.90 -7.66
CA ARG A 585 7.66 68.64 -6.39
C ARG A 585 8.74 69.69 -6.33
N ARG A 586 9.98 69.30 -6.65
CA ARG A 586 11.11 70.23 -6.69
C ARG A 586 10.87 71.37 -7.67
N THR A 587 10.39 71.04 -8.87
CA THR A 587 10.19 72.02 -9.94
C THR A 587 9.14 73.09 -9.58
N TYR A 588 7.97 72.71 -9.04
CA TYR A 588 6.95 73.71 -8.71
C TYR A 588 7.31 74.53 -7.47
N LEU A 589 7.93 73.93 -6.45
CA LEU A 589 8.38 74.65 -5.24
C LEU A 589 9.47 75.66 -5.59
N GLU A 590 10.41 75.31 -6.47
CA GLU A 590 11.43 76.24 -6.97
C GLU A 590 10.82 77.41 -7.74
N ARG A 591 9.85 77.15 -8.63
CA ARG A 591 9.13 78.21 -9.37
C ARG A 591 8.39 79.16 -8.43
N PHE A 592 7.68 78.61 -7.44
CA PHE A 592 6.94 79.41 -6.47
C PHE A 592 7.88 80.21 -5.55
N ALA A 593 8.97 79.61 -5.08
CA ALA A 593 9.99 80.30 -4.29
C ALA A 593 10.66 81.45 -5.06
N ALA A 594 10.91 81.28 -6.36
CA ALA A 594 11.43 82.34 -7.23
C ALA A 594 10.44 83.52 -7.36
N GLU A 595 9.15 83.24 -7.43
CA GLU A 595 8.10 84.26 -7.48
C GLU A 595 8.01 85.06 -6.17
N ILE A 596 8.06 84.38 -5.01
CA ILE A 596 8.14 85.04 -3.70
C ILE A 596 9.39 85.92 -3.64
N GLY A 597 10.55 85.41 -4.07
CA GLY A 597 11.81 86.16 -4.10
C GLY A 597 11.74 87.45 -4.93
N ARG A 598 11.01 87.43 -6.06
CA ARG A 598 10.78 88.61 -6.91
C ARG A 598 9.98 89.69 -6.17
N TYR A 599 8.86 89.34 -5.54
CA TYR A 599 8.07 90.32 -4.77
C TYR A 599 8.82 90.80 -3.54
N LEU A 600 9.51 89.91 -2.83
CA LEU A 600 10.32 90.27 -1.66
C LEU A 600 11.45 91.24 -2.02
N GLY A 601 12.08 91.07 -3.19
CA GLY A 601 13.08 91.98 -3.72
C GLY A 601 12.53 93.39 -3.89
N LEU A 602 11.30 93.52 -4.41
CA LEU A 602 10.65 94.83 -4.56
C LEU A 602 10.32 95.46 -3.19
N LEU A 603 9.75 94.69 -2.27
CA LEU A 603 9.31 95.18 -0.95
C LEU A 603 10.47 95.54 -0.02
N THR A 604 11.64 94.95 -0.24
CA THR A 604 12.83 95.12 0.62
C THR A 604 13.93 95.94 -0.04
N ALA A 605 13.59 96.68 -1.12
CA ALA A 605 14.54 97.49 -1.89
C ALA A 605 15.80 96.70 -2.32
N GLY A 606 15.61 95.43 -2.72
CA GLY A 606 16.64 94.54 -3.21
C GLY A 606 17.42 93.77 -2.15
N ARG A 607 17.14 93.97 -0.85
CA ARG A 607 17.88 93.32 0.25
C ARG A 607 17.69 91.79 0.28
N TYR A 608 16.49 91.31 -0.02
CA TYR A 608 16.19 89.88 -0.06
C TYR A 608 15.53 89.53 -1.40
N GLN A 609 16.21 88.75 -2.23
CA GLN A 609 15.74 88.39 -3.58
C GLN A 609 15.56 86.87 -3.76
N LYS A 610 16.00 86.08 -2.77
CA LYS A 610 15.92 84.62 -2.79
C LYS A 610 15.25 84.13 -1.53
N VAL A 611 14.44 83.11 -1.68
CA VAL A 611 13.70 82.42 -0.63
C VAL A 611 13.89 80.92 -0.86
N ARG A 612 14.05 80.16 0.21
CA ARG A 612 13.96 78.70 0.18
C ARG A 612 12.63 78.31 0.80
N LEU A 613 11.92 77.43 0.12
CA LEU A 613 10.66 76.85 0.54
C LEU A 613 10.87 75.34 0.69
N ALA A 614 10.50 74.79 1.84
CA ALA A 614 10.48 73.34 2.04
C ALA A 614 9.08 72.76 1.78
N ASP A 615 8.97 71.42 1.79
CA ASP A 615 7.72 70.71 1.49
C ASP A 615 6.59 70.98 2.50
N ASP A 616 6.93 71.41 3.71
CA ASP A 616 6.00 71.84 4.76
C ASP A 616 5.61 73.33 4.64
N PHE A 617 6.01 73.99 3.55
CA PHE A 617 5.91 75.43 3.32
C PHE A 617 6.69 76.29 4.33
N SER A 618 7.63 75.72 5.08
CA SER A 618 8.54 76.52 5.90
C SER A 618 9.43 77.37 4.99
N LEU A 619 9.54 78.65 5.35
CA LEU A 619 10.24 79.66 4.57
C LEU A 619 11.57 79.98 5.25
N SER A 620 12.62 80.08 4.43
CA SER A 620 13.95 80.49 4.89
C SER A 620 14.53 81.57 3.98
N LEU A 621 15.19 82.55 4.60
CA LEU A 621 15.90 83.63 3.90
C LEU A 621 17.42 83.47 4.03
N PRO A 622 18.19 83.99 3.07
CA PRO A 622 19.65 84.00 3.15
C PRO A 622 20.12 84.89 4.31
N GLY A 623 20.96 84.32 5.18
CA GLY A 623 21.65 85.00 6.26
C GLY A 623 22.97 85.64 5.80
N ARG A 624 23.89 85.90 6.74
CA ARG A 624 25.26 86.35 6.40
C ARG A 624 26.06 85.14 5.88
N GLY A 625 26.57 85.20 4.65
CA GLY A 625 27.35 84.11 4.04
C GLY A 625 26.49 83.10 3.28
N LYS A 626 26.70 81.79 3.52
CA LYS A 626 25.94 80.69 2.88
C LYS A 626 24.78 80.14 3.72
N ASP A 627 24.56 80.69 4.90
CA ASP A 627 23.56 80.18 5.84
C ASP A 627 22.13 80.58 5.42
N TRP A 628 21.19 79.67 5.64
CA TRP A 628 19.75 79.93 5.52
C TRP A 628 19.15 79.96 6.91
N ARG A 629 18.27 80.92 7.18
CA ARG A 629 17.60 81.05 8.48
C ARG A 629 16.08 81.12 8.31
N PRO A 630 15.31 80.51 9.22
CA PRO A 630 13.85 80.63 9.23
C PRO A 630 13.41 82.10 9.27
N VAL A 631 12.30 82.44 8.61
CA VAL A 631 11.80 83.82 8.52
C VAL A 631 11.50 84.42 9.90
N GLU A 632 11.08 83.58 10.85
CA GLU A 632 10.75 83.95 12.23
C GLU A 632 11.96 84.49 12.99
N SER A 633 13.18 84.23 12.52
CA SER A 633 14.42 84.75 13.11
C SER A 633 14.76 86.19 12.69
N TYR A 634 14.00 86.79 11.76
CA TYR A 634 14.23 88.16 11.27
C TYR A 634 13.33 89.19 11.97
N SER A 635 13.59 90.47 11.74
CA SER A 635 12.79 91.57 12.30
C SER A 635 11.32 91.47 11.89
N ARG A 636 10.40 91.92 12.74
CA ARG A 636 8.94 91.89 12.46
C ARG A 636 8.58 92.49 11.09
N GLY A 637 9.11 93.66 10.73
CA GLY A 637 8.86 94.26 9.40
C GLY A 637 9.51 93.54 8.21
N THR A 638 10.43 92.59 8.44
CA THR A 638 10.94 91.70 7.38
C THR A 638 10.04 90.47 7.27
N ASN A 639 9.57 89.94 8.40
CA ASN A 639 8.58 88.87 8.44
C ASN A 639 7.29 89.29 7.69
N ASP A 640 6.75 90.47 8.02
CA ASP A 640 5.57 91.02 7.35
C ASP A 640 5.77 91.18 5.84
N ALA A 641 6.96 91.61 5.40
CA ALA A 641 7.29 91.73 3.98
C ALA A 641 7.36 90.37 3.27
N VAL A 642 7.84 89.32 3.95
CA VAL A 642 7.83 87.94 3.40
C VAL A 642 6.41 87.43 3.27
N TYR A 643 5.59 87.53 4.32
CA TYR A 643 4.21 87.09 4.25
C TYR A 643 3.40 87.86 3.22
N PHE A 644 3.67 89.16 3.08
CA PHE A 644 3.10 89.96 2.01
C PHE A 644 3.52 89.45 0.62
N ALA A 645 4.81 89.15 0.41
CA ALA A 645 5.31 88.58 -0.84
C ALA A 645 4.71 87.19 -1.15
N VAL A 646 4.52 86.35 -0.15
CA VAL A 646 3.88 85.03 -0.27
C VAL A 646 2.44 85.19 -0.71
N ARG A 647 1.67 86.04 -0.03
CA ARG A 647 0.27 86.30 -0.40
C ARG A 647 0.14 86.84 -1.82
N LEU A 648 1.01 87.76 -2.24
CA LEU A 648 1.06 88.26 -3.62
C LEU A 648 1.36 87.16 -4.65
N ALA A 649 2.28 86.24 -4.33
CA ALA A 649 2.57 85.08 -5.18
C ALA A 649 1.36 84.13 -5.25
N LEU A 650 0.70 83.85 -4.11
CA LEU A 650 -0.50 83.02 -4.06
C LEU A 650 -1.66 83.63 -4.85
N THR A 651 -1.94 84.93 -4.69
CA THR A 651 -2.96 85.63 -5.47
C THR A 651 -2.77 85.40 -6.97
N ARG A 652 -1.52 85.52 -7.45
CA ARG A 652 -1.22 85.38 -8.88
C ARG A 652 -1.40 83.94 -9.38
N GLN A 653 -1.06 82.95 -8.57
CA GLN A 653 -1.27 81.53 -8.91
C GLN A 653 -2.75 81.15 -8.87
N LEU A 654 -3.50 81.61 -7.86
CA LEU A 654 -4.93 81.30 -7.69
C LEU A 654 -5.84 82.05 -8.66
N ALA A 655 -5.41 83.22 -9.12
CA ALA A 655 -6.21 84.04 -10.00
C ALA A 655 -6.57 83.33 -11.31
N ASN A 656 -5.84 82.31 -11.79
CA ASN A 656 -6.08 81.64 -13.09
C ASN A 656 -6.36 82.65 -14.25
N GLY A 657 -5.77 83.85 -14.18
CA GLY A 657 -6.02 84.96 -15.12
C GLY A 657 -7.22 85.87 -14.81
N MET A 658 -8.06 85.55 -13.82
CA MET A 658 -9.13 86.39 -13.29
C MET A 658 -8.64 87.32 -12.17
N PRO A 659 -8.63 88.65 -12.37
CA PRO A 659 -8.22 89.57 -11.32
C PRO A 659 -9.29 89.64 -10.23
N LEU A 660 -8.98 89.13 -9.03
CA LEU A 660 -9.84 89.23 -7.85
C LEU A 660 -9.49 90.48 -7.01
N PRO A 661 -10.45 91.02 -6.23
CA PRO A 661 -10.17 92.12 -5.30
C PRO A 661 -9.24 91.68 -4.15
N LEU A 662 -8.24 92.50 -3.85
CA LEU A 662 -7.33 92.31 -2.72
C LEU A 662 -7.77 93.18 -1.56
N LEU A 663 -7.91 92.56 -0.38
CA LEU A 663 -8.39 93.18 0.84
C LEU A 663 -7.23 93.26 1.84
N LEU A 664 -6.76 94.46 2.12
CA LEU A 664 -5.56 94.71 2.91
C LEU A 664 -5.90 95.42 4.21
N ASP A 665 -5.73 94.77 5.36
CA ASP A 665 -5.99 95.36 6.68
C ASP A 665 -4.68 95.68 7.39
N ASP A 666 -4.29 96.96 7.28
CA ASP A 666 -3.07 97.51 7.88
C ASP A 666 -1.80 96.65 7.67
N PRO A 667 -1.54 96.05 6.47
CA PRO A 667 -0.44 95.11 6.30
C PRO A 667 0.94 95.77 6.31
N LEU A 668 1.00 97.11 6.30
CA LEU A 668 2.23 97.88 6.15
C LEU A 668 2.62 98.65 7.44
N VAL A 669 1.91 98.45 8.55
CA VAL A 669 2.09 99.23 9.80
C VAL A 669 3.50 99.08 10.40
N ASN A 670 4.14 97.92 10.26
CA ASN A 670 5.47 97.66 10.82
C ASN A 670 6.62 97.98 9.84
N LEU A 671 6.34 98.57 8.68
CA LEU A 671 7.35 98.94 7.70
C LEU A 671 7.94 100.33 8.00
N ASP A 672 9.24 100.47 7.78
CA ASP A 672 9.88 101.79 7.79
C ASP A 672 9.40 102.65 6.61
N GLN A 673 9.63 103.96 6.65
CA GLN A 673 9.12 104.92 5.67
C GLN A 673 9.56 104.60 4.23
N GLN A 674 10.78 104.08 4.03
CA GLN A 674 11.28 103.72 2.72
C GLN A 674 10.57 102.47 2.20
N ARG A 675 10.46 101.42 3.02
CA ARG A 675 9.73 100.18 2.65
C ARG A 675 8.24 100.42 2.44
N LEU A 676 7.61 101.28 3.24
CA LEU A 676 6.21 101.66 3.07
C LEU A 676 5.99 102.33 1.71
N ALA A 677 6.89 103.23 1.29
CA ALA A 677 6.81 103.87 -0.02
C ALA A 677 6.90 102.84 -1.15
N GLU A 678 7.86 101.90 -1.08
CA GLU A 678 8.02 100.84 -2.09
C GLU A 678 6.84 99.87 -2.11
N ALA A 679 6.33 99.46 -0.95
CA ALA A 679 5.16 98.58 -0.87
C ALA A 679 3.91 99.22 -1.48
N LEU A 680 3.70 100.52 -1.24
CA LEU A 680 2.60 101.26 -1.86
C LEU A 680 2.79 101.41 -3.38
N ASN A 681 4.02 101.57 -3.88
CA ASN A 681 4.30 101.58 -5.32
C ASN A 681 3.98 100.22 -5.97
N VAL A 682 4.31 99.11 -5.29
CA VAL A 682 3.97 97.75 -5.73
C VAL A 682 2.45 97.59 -5.79
N LEU A 683 1.73 98.01 -4.73
CA LEU A 683 0.28 97.95 -4.70
C LEU A 683 -0.39 98.82 -5.76
N GLU A 684 0.15 100.00 -6.03
CA GLU A 684 -0.34 100.87 -7.09
C GLU A 684 -0.17 100.22 -8.47
N ARG A 685 0.97 99.56 -8.72
CA ARG A 685 1.17 98.80 -9.96
C ARG A 685 0.20 97.62 -10.06
N LEU A 686 0.01 96.89 -8.96
CA LEU A 686 -0.95 95.78 -8.89
C LEU A 686 -2.39 96.26 -9.07
N SER A 687 -2.72 97.49 -8.66
CA SER A 687 -4.06 98.07 -8.80
C SER A 687 -4.53 98.22 -10.26
N ARG A 688 -3.59 98.13 -11.22
CA ARG A 688 -3.91 98.12 -12.66
C ARG A 688 -4.51 96.80 -13.10
N GLU A 689 -4.13 95.71 -12.44
CA GLU A 689 -4.58 94.36 -12.74
C GLU A 689 -5.70 93.96 -11.77
N HIS A 690 -5.53 94.21 -10.47
CA HIS A 690 -6.45 93.86 -9.39
C HIS A 690 -7.12 95.09 -8.78
N GLN A 691 -8.33 94.93 -8.24
CA GLN A 691 -8.87 95.96 -7.35
C GLN A 691 -8.16 95.87 -5.99
N ILE A 692 -7.66 96.99 -5.47
CA ILE A 692 -7.04 97.06 -4.14
C ILE A 692 -7.99 97.77 -3.20
N ILE A 693 -8.26 97.19 -2.03
CA ILE A 693 -9.03 97.80 -0.95
C ILE A 693 -8.17 97.77 0.30
N LEU A 694 -7.54 98.90 0.60
CA LEU A 694 -6.64 99.08 1.74
C LEU A 694 -7.40 99.72 2.90
N PHE A 695 -7.57 98.98 3.97
CA PHE A 695 -8.03 99.47 5.26
C PHE A 695 -6.84 99.99 6.04
N SER A 696 -6.92 101.24 6.49
CA SER A 696 -5.89 101.81 7.36
C SER A 696 -6.41 102.88 8.31
N HIS A 697 -5.67 103.08 9.40
CA HIS A 697 -5.85 104.21 10.31
C HIS A 697 -4.83 105.35 10.07
N ASP A 698 -3.85 105.17 9.18
CA ASP A 698 -2.82 106.18 8.92
C ASP A 698 -3.33 107.31 8.03
N GLU A 699 -3.67 108.46 8.64
CA GLU A 699 -4.10 109.67 7.93
C GLU A 699 -3.05 110.20 6.93
N ARG A 700 -1.78 109.83 7.05
CA ARG A 700 -0.74 110.22 6.07
C ARG A 700 -1.05 109.67 4.68
N LEU A 701 -1.75 108.54 4.60
CA LEU A 701 -2.18 107.94 3.33
C LEU A 701 -3.21 108.81 2.60
N LEU A 702 -3.97 109.69 3.28
CA LEU A 702 -4.91 110.61 2.63
C LEU A 702 -4.21 111.56 1.66
N LYS A 703 -3.04 112.08 2.03
CA LYS A 703 -2.26 112.97 1.16
C LYS A 703 -1.84 112.27 -0.12
N ARG A 704 -1.45 110.99 0.00
CA ARG A 704 -1.09 110.15 -1.14
C ARG A 704 -2.30 109.76 -1.97
N ALA A 705 -3.41 109.38 -1.33
CA ALA A 705 -4.67 109.06 -1.99
C ALA A 705 -5.16 110.21 -2.87
N THR A 706 -5.08 111.47 -2.39
CA THR A 706 -5.41 112.64 -3.18
C THR A 706 -4.46 112.85 -4.36
N ARG A 707 -3.15 112.67 -4.15
CA ARG A 707 -2.13 112.81 -5.21
C ARG A 707 -2.32 111.78 -6.33
N ASP A 708 -2.55 110.52 -5.94
CA ASP A 708 -2.60 109.36 -6.83
C ASP A 708 -4.05 109.01 -7.24
N ARG A 709 -5.02 109.87 -6.87
CA ARG A 709 -6.46 109.77 -7.19
C ARG A 709 -7.13 108.45 -6.76
N TRP A 710 -6.80 107.95 -5.58
CA TRP A 710 -7.45 106.78 -5.01
C TRP A 710 -8.90 107.09 -4.60
N ASN A 711 -9.76 106.08 -4.63
CA ASN A 711 -11.10 106.20 -4.08
C ASN A 711 -11.03 106.14 -2.56
N VAL A 712 -11.53 107.15 -1.84
CA VAL A 712 -11.46 107.20 -0.37
C VAL A 712 -12.85 106.91 0.21
N VAL A 713 -12.93 105.91 1.09
CA VAL A 713 -14.14 105.51 1.82
C VAL A 713 -13.91 105.77 3.31
N THR A 714 -14.66 106.70 3.90
CA THR A 714 -14.50 107.09 5.31
C THR A 714 -15.53 106.37 6.20
N LEU A 715 -15.10 105.79 7.32
CA LEU A 715 -15.98 105.07 8.25
C LEU A 715 -16.47 105.90 9.46
N ASP A 716 -15.77 106.97 9.79
CA ASP A 716 -16.10 107.83 10.93
C ASP A 716 -17.42 108.59 10.67
N ASP A 717 -18.30 108.62 11.68
CA ASP A 717 -19.66 109.16 11.61
C ASP A 717 -19.67 110.62 11.13
N GLN A 718 -20.04 110.85 9.87
CA GLN A 718 -20.67 112.10 9.49
C GLN A 718 -22.18 111.95 9.65
N GLY A 719 -22.65 112.17 10.87
CA GLY A 719 -24.02 112.56 11.12
C GLY A 719 -24.29 113.89 10.41
N ARG A 720 -24.78 113.83 9.17
CA ARG A 720 -25.58 114.88 8.53
C ARG A 720 -26.40 114.26 7.40
N SER A 721 -27.71 114.23 7.63
CA SER A 721 -28.73 114.24 6.59
C SER A 721 -28.28 115.12 5.41
N THR A 722 -28.21 114.54 4.22
CA THR A 722 -28.26 115.27 2.95
C THR A 722 -29.48 114.80 2.18
N ALA A 723 -30.65 115.25 2.66
CA ALA A 723 -31.69 115.63 1.74
C ALA A 723 -31.20 116.85 0.92
N THR A 724 -31.35 116.76 -0.41
CA THR A 724 -31.44 117.84 -1.41
C THR A 724 -30.14 118.43 -1.96
N VAL A 725 -29.90 118.20 -3.27
CA VAL A 725 -29.65 119.14 -4.41
C VAL A 725 -29.34 118.20 -5.62
N ALA A 726 -30.01 118.18 -6.79
CA ALA A 726 -30.91 119.10 -7.47
C ALA A 726 -31.92 118.36 -8.38
N GLN A 727 -33.17 118.80 -8.38
CA GLN A 727 -33.98 118.89 -9.59
C GLN A 727 -33.42 120.04 -10.44
N GLU A 728 -33.13 119.80 -11.72
CA GLU A 728 -33.72 120.52 -12.87
C GLU A 728 -32.92 120.25 -14.14
N GLY A 729 -33.67 119.90 -15.19
CA GLY A 729 -33.15 119.50 -16.50
C GLY A 729 -34.17 118.71 -17.31
N ARG A 730 -35.47 118.94 -17.09
CA ARG A 730 -36.49 118.73 -18.13
C ARG A 730 -36.16 119.75 -19.21
N ASN A 731 -35.74 119.27 -20.38
CA ASN A 731 -35.77 120.08 -21.57
C ASN A 731 -36.85 119.52 -22.49
N ASP A 732 -37.77 120.41 -22.85
CA ASP A 732 -38.95 120.18 -23.64
C ASP A 732 -38.61 119.69 -25.05
N GLY A 733 -39.24 118.59 -25.45
CA GLY A 733 -39.41 118.21 -26.85
C GLY A 733 -40.76 118.72 -27.36
N LYS A 734 -40.90 120.03 -27.57
CA LYS A 734 -41.92 120.58 -28.48
C LYS A 734 -41.23 121.34 -29.60
N GLN A 735 -41.53 120.85 -30.81
CA GLN A 735 -41.38 121.50 -32.10
C GLN A 735 -41.76 122.98 -32.04
N LEU A 736 -41.06 123.80 -32.82
CA LEU A 736 -41.57 124.92 -33.64
C LEU A 736 -40.37 125.39 -34.51
N SER A 737 -40.33 124.96 -35.76
CA SER A 737 -40.68 125.76 -36.95
C SER A 737 -39.60 126.74 -37.39
N PHE A 738 -38.99 126.42 -38.53
CA PHE A 738 -38.44 127.30 -39.57
C PHE A 738 -38.39 128.81 -39.26
N LEU A 739 -37.17 129.35 -39.14
CA LEU A 739 -36.55 130.28 -40.11
C LEU A 739 -35.09 130.53 -39.74
#